data_AF-A0A1Q6YWJ4-F1
#
_entry.id   AF-A0A1Q6YWJ4-F1
#
_cell.length_a   1.000
_cell.length_b   1.000
_cell.length_c   1.000
_cell.angle_alpha   90.00
_cell.angle_beta   90.00
_cell.angle_gamma   90.00
#
_symmetry.space_group_name_H-M   'P 1'
#
loop_
_entity.id
_entity.type
_entity.pdbx_description
1 polymer ?
#
loop_
_entity_poly.entity_id
_entity_poly.type
_entity_poly.pdbx_seq_one_letter_code
_entity_poly.pdbx_strand_id
1 'polypeptide(L)'
;MPKHPLTVFLPAAGLGERLRPVTNHLPKPLLPILGKPIIERILERLTAVAEGTIGINLHWKAELLRAWAGTSRWRDRITFFPEDPILGTGGALKNAEALLSRGPFIVHNSDILLDIDFSRLIEEHLSSGNTATLVCHRLPALSNVVIDRHGQVLDVENAGASRPDPSHVAEKVAYTGVAIYSPEILAFLPSGVSHATVAWIAASKAGRKVRAMDVTGCYWNDVGDPTTYARGVLDALREDGETIYLSPAARCRRLETDGYVVLESGCEIQDGSRLRNCIVMPGADVSGHHENEIVGPDYMMFLSESDVQPSLHAVEKKRVSMSDALFARHFGVHTADARVWSDAVLIGLGGSDRRYFRVKHDDRTAVLMECRPEDPDFERHMAYTGFLAHHGVPVPALFSADGPNKRALFEDLGDTSLYAYLKLPHDAASVEGIYRAVLRSLVTLHTTATQHVHECLLLKTRIFDYDYLRWETTYFLDRFVTGLRKHAIANRPGIDAELHRLAQFVDAQPRRIIHRDFQCQNIMIHAGVPRFIDYQGARMAPPAYDIASVLWDPYYRLDDGVRERLLAYYVGEMKNDAFTAFDEAAFTPSVIACRLQRHMQALGAYGFLTEVKGKTHFLKHVPEALRLLKAEAAEARQEYPELARLVAAL
;
A
#
# COMPACT_ATOMS: atom_id res chain seq x y z
N MET A 1 5.17 11.25 -22.70
CA MET A 1 3.87 11.75 -23.17
C MET A 1 4.04 13.19 -23.63
N PRO A 2 3.32 13.64 -24.67
CA PRO A 2 3.33 15.05 -25.05
C PRO A 2 2.82 15.92 -23.90
N LYS A 3 3.44 17.07 -23.68
CA LYS A 3 2.94 18.06 -22.74
C LYS A 3 2.04 19.04 -23.49
N HIS A 4 0.96 19.44 -22.85
CA HIS A 4 0.03 20.42 -23.39
C HIS A 4 0.35 21.81 -22.80
N PRO A 5 0.27 22.89 -23.61
CA PRO A 5 0.48 24.28 -23.15
C PRO A 5 -0.71 24.80 -22.34
N LEU A 6 -1.15 24.01 -21.35
CA LEU A 6 -2.30 24.25 -20.50
C LEU A 6 -1.86 24.96 -19.22
N THR A 7 -2.57 26.03 -18.83
CA THR A 7 -2.36 26.67 -17.52
C THR A 7 -2.98 25.82 -16.42
N VAL A 8 -2.31 25.71 -15.28
CA VAL A 8 -2.84 25.04 -14.07
C VAL A 8 -3.28 26.12 -13.09
N PHE A 9 -4.47 25.99 -12.51
CA PHE A 9 -4.96 26.87 -11.46
C PHE A 9 -5.39 26.05 -10.24
N LEU A 10 -4.85 26.39 -9.08
CA LEU A 10 -5.08 25.67 -7.82
C LEU A 10 -5.76 26.59 -6.80
N PRO A 11 -7.07 26.44 -6.59
CA PRO A 11 -7.77 27.09 -5.48
C PRO A 11 -7.20 26.60 -4.14
N ALA A 12 -6.56 27.49 -3.38
CA ALA A 12 -5.85 27.26 -2.12
C ALA A 12 -6.20 28.29 -1.01
N ALA A 13 -7.15 29.21 -1.25
CA ALA A 13 -7.55 30.25 -0.29
C ALA A 13 -8.46 29.78 0.88
N GLY A 14 -8.88 28.50 0.89
CA GLY A 14 -9.84 28.00 1.88
C GLY A 14 -9.32 28.00 3.33
N LEU A 15 -10.17 28.40 4.28
CA LEU A 15 -9.85 28.43 5.73
C LEU A 15 -9.66 27.04 6.34
N GLY A 16 -10.31 26.01 5.77
CA GLY A 16 -10.24 24.64 6.27
C GLY A 16 -10.78 24.47 7.69
N GLU A 17 -11.87 25.16 8.04
CA GLU A 17 -12.36 25.25 9.42
C GLU A 17 -12.74 23.90 10.03
N ARG A 18 -13.26 22.97 9.22
CA ARG A 18 -13.60 21.59 9.65
C ARG A 18 -12.38 20.75 10.05
N LEU A 19 -11.17 21.15 9.65
CA LEU A 19 -9.90 20.52 10.01
C LEU A 19 -9.21 21.21 11.19
N ARG A 20 -9.81 22.23 11.81
CA ARG A 20 -9.22 22.82 13.01
C ARG A 20 -9.19 21.78 14.13
N PRO A 21 -8.12 21.72 14.95
CA PRO A 21 -7.03 22.70 15.02
C PRO A 21 -5.88 22.51 14.01
N VAL A 22 -5.81 21.43 13.21
CA VAL A 22 -4.73 21.20 12.23
C VAL A 22 -4.46 22.42 11.35
N THR A 23 -5.55 23.02 10.84
CA THR A 23 -5.46 24.18 9.93
C THR A 23 -5.05 25.48 10.62
N ASN A 24 -4.95 25.50 11.95
CA ASN A 24 -4.30 26.58 12.70
C ASN A 24 -2.77 26.53 12.59
N HIS A 25 -2.20 25.42 12.11
CA HIS A 25 -0.75 25.25 11.92
C HIS A 25 -0.41 25.25 10.44
N LEU A 26 -1.09 24.44 9.63
CA LEU A 26 -0.82 24.26 8.20
C LEU A 26 -2.07 24.57 7.34
N PRO A 27 -1.97 25.36 6.25
CA PRO A 27 -3.08 25.46 5.32
C PRO A 27 -3.32 24.09 4.66
N LYS A 28 -4.59 23.77 4.36
CA LYS A 28 -4.99 22.50 3.72
C LYS A 28 -4.06 21.98 2.61
N PRO A 29 -3.61 22.81 1.64
CA PRO A 29 -2.78 22.33 0.54
C PRO A 29 -1.40 21.82 1.00
N LEU A 30 -0.95 22.25 2.18
CA LEU A 30 0.32 21.86 2.79
C LEU A 30 0.20 20.73 3.80
N LEU A 31 -1.00 20.16 3.99
CA LEU A 31 -1.14 18.95 4.79
C LEU A 31 -0.31 17.82 4.14
N PRO A 32 0.54 17.12 4.91
CA PRO A 32 1.38 16.08 4.36
C PRO A 32 0.58 14.79 4.18
N ILE A 33 0.87 14.09 3.09
CA ILE A 33 0.49 12.70 2.85
C ILE A 33 1.80 11.95 2.66
N LEU A 34 2.28 11.29 3.72
CA LEU A 34 3.53 10.55 3.75
C LEU A 34 4.74 11.45 3.40
N GLY A 35 4.85 12.56 4.13
CA GLY A 35 5.93 13.56 3.96
C GLY A 35 5.79 14.50 2.78
N LYS A 36 4.78 14.30 1.90
CA LYS A 36 4.58 15.13 0.71
C LYS A 36 3.29 15.96 0.83
N PRO A 37 3.34 17.30 0.70
CA PRO A 37 2.16 18.15 0.67
C PRO A 37 1.14 17.74 -0.40
N ILE A 38 -0.17 17.84 -0.10
CA ILE A 38 -1.23 17.56 -1.09
C ILE A 38 -1.01 18.35 -2.38
N ILE A 39 -0.69 19.65 -2.29
CA ILE A 39 -0.45 20.51 -3.44
C ILE A 39 0.73 20.04 -4.29
N GLU A 40 1.77 19.49 -3.65
CA GLU A 40 2.90 18.93 -4.35
C GLU A 40 2.47 17.70 -5.15
N ARG A 41 1.76 16.75 -4.52
CA ARG A 41 1.22 15.54 -5.18
C ARG A 41 0.39 15.89 -6.41
N ILE A 42 -0.49 16.89 -6.30
CA ILE A 42 -1.30 17.38 -7.42
C ILE A 42 -0.41 17.90 -8.56
N LEU A 43 0.56 18.77 -8.24
CA LEU A 43 1.45 19.34 -9.25
C LEU A 43 2.35 18.31 -9.93
N GLU A 44 2.78 17.24 -9.25
CA GLU A 44 3.54 16.17 -9.89
C GLU A 44 2.75 15.51 -11.02
N ARG A 45 1.47 15.22 -10.77
CA ARG A 45 0.58 14.61 -11.77
C ARG A 45 0.26 15.58 -12.90
N LEU A 46 -0.12 16.81 -12.55
CA LEU A 46 -0.51 17.82 -13.56
C LEU A 46 0.67 18.25 -14.42
N THR A 47 1.85 18.48 -13.84
CA THR A 47 3.01 18.99 -14.61
C THR A 47 3.73 17.92 -15.43
N ALA A 48 3.36 16.65 -15.25
CA ALA A 48 3.72 15.57 -16.17
C ALA A 48 3.05 15.74 -17.54
N VAL A 49 1.84 16.34 -17.58
CA VAL A 49 1.02 16.50 -18.79
C VAL A 49 0.79 17.96 -19.21
N ALA A 50 1.01 18.92 -18.32
CA ALA A 50 0.82 20.36 -18.55
C ALA A 50 2.10 21.17 -18.30
N GLU A 51 2.48 21.99 -19.28
CA GLU A 51 3.70 22.81 -19.24
C GLU A 51 3.46 24.31 -19.00
N GLY A 52 2.21 24.77 -18.93
CA GLY A 52 1.88 26.18 -18.72
C GLY A 52 2.20 26.72 -17.32
N THR A 53 1.83 27.97 -17.08
CA THR A 53 1.97 28.65 -15.78
C THR A 53 1.07 28.00 -14.72
N ILE A 54 1.46 28.12 -13.46
CA ILE A 54 0.71 27.61 -12.30
C ILE A 54 0.17 28.83 -11.53
N GLY A 55 -1.13 29.04 -11.53
CA GLY A 55 -1.81 30.03 -10.70
C GLY A 55 -2.25 29.42 -9.36
N ILE A 56 -2.01 30.13 -8.27
CA ILE A 56 -2.45 29.71 -6.92
C ILE A 56 -3.08 30.91 -6.23
N ASN A 57 -4.34 30.83 -5.82
CA ASN A 57 -4.95 31.90 -5.01
C ASN A 57 -4.59 31.73 -3.53
N LEU A 58 -4.46 32.85 -2.81
CA LEU A 58 -3.96 32.86 -1.44
C LEU A 58 -4.87 33.68 -0.52
N HIS A 59 -5.12 33.17 0.68
CA HIS A 59 -5.76 33.92 1.75
C HIS A 59 -5.24 33.45 3.12
N TRP A 60 -5.70 32.29 3.61
CA TRP A 60 -5.29 31.73 4.90
C TRP A 60 -3.84 31.20 4.88
N LYS A 61 -3.00 31.64 5.83
CA LYS A 61 -1.60 31.24 5.98
C LYS A 61 -0.79 31.31 4.68
N ALA A 62 -1.01 32.38 3.92
CA ALA A 62 -0.39 32.61 2.62
C ALA A 62 1.15 32.57 2.66
N GLU A 63 1.75 32.99 3.76
CA GLU A 63 3.19 32.98 4.01
C GLU A 63 3.80 31.58 3.94
N LEU A 64 3.12 30.55 4.47
CA LEU A 64 3.60 29.18 4.44
C LEU A 64 3.57 28.61 3.02
N LEU A 65 2.50 28.90 2.27
CA LEU A 65 2.38 28.52 0.86
C LEU A 65 3.46 29.20 -0.01
N ARG A 66 3.76 30.47 0.25
CA ARG A 66 4.85 31.20 -0.43
C ARG A 66 6.21 30.60 -0.10
N ALA A 67 6.47 30.26 1.17
CA ALA A 67 7.71 29.65 1.61
C ALA A 67 7.92 28.28 0.93
N TRP A 68 6.90 27.42 0.95
CA TRP A 68 6.94 26.13 0.23
C TRP A 68 7.22 26.33 -1.26
N ALA A 69 6.49 27.23 -1.93
CA ALA A 69 6.65 27.48 -3.36
C ALA A 69 8.06 27.96 -3.72
N GLY A 70 8.68 28.79 -2.87
CA GLY A 70 10.05 29.28 -3.07
C GLY A 70 11.12 28.17 -3.05
N THR A 71 10.87 27.11 -2.30
CA THR A 71 11.73 25.90 -2.28
C THR A 71 11.33 24.84 -3.31
N SER A 72 10.16 24.98 -3.93
CA SER A 72 9.63 24.01 -4.88
C SER A 72 10.36 24.05 -6.22
N ARG A 73 10.40 22.92 -6.93
CA ARG A 73 10.91 22.85 -8.31
C ARG A 73 10.07 23.64 -9.34
N TRP A 74 8.89 24.13 -8.95
CA TRP A 74 8.00 24.91 -9.81
C TRP A 74 8.04 26.41 -9.54
N ARG A 75 8.93 26.90 -8.65
CA ARG A 75 8.99 28.30 -8.23
C ARG A 75 8.90 29.31 -9.39
N ASP A 76 9.59 29.03 -10.50
CA ASP A 76 9.67 29.93 -11.66
C ASP A 76 8.42 29.87 -12.57
N ARG A 77 7.50 28.94 -12.29
CA ARG A 77 6.20 28.78 -12.98
C ARG A 77 5.01 29.26 -12.16
N ILE A 78 5.20 29.58 -10.87
CA ILE A 78 4.10 29.89 -9.95
C ILE A 78 3.80 31.40 -9.97
N THR A 79 2.53 31.74 -10.18
CA THR A 79 1.97 33.09 -10.02
C THR A 79 0.92 33.05 -8.91
N PHE A 80 1.02 33.96 -7.94
CA PHE A 80 0.08 34.04 -6.82
C PHE A 80 -1.03 35.07 -7.04
N PHE A 81 -2.23 34.74 -6.57
CA PHE A 81 -3.42 35.60 -6.63
C PHE A 81 -3.97 35.81 -5.21
N PRO A 82 -3.50 36.80 -4.44
CA PRO A 82 -4.02 37.09 -3.12
C PRO A 82 -5.49 37.53 -3.18
N GLU A 83 -6.26 37.17 -2.15
CA GLU A 83 -7.66 37.54 -1.98
C GLU A 83 -7.89 38.13 -0.59
N ASP A 84 -8.55 39.27 -0.51
CA ASP A 84 -9.06 39.85 0.73
C ASP A 84 -10.29 40.72 0.40
N PRO A 85 -11.53 40.27 0.68
CA PRO A 85 -11.91 39.00 1.32
C PRO A 85 -11.80 37.79 0.38
N ILE A 86 -12.07 36.57 0.89
CA ILE A 86 -12.18 35.35 0.07
C ILE A 86 -13.25 35.54 -1.02
N LEU A 87 -12.90 35.28 -2.28
CA LEU A 87 -13.76 35.56 -3.44
C LEU A 87 -14.59 34.34 -3.90
N GLY A 88 -14.42 33.18 -3.26
CA GLY A 88 -15.04 31.93 -3.70
C GLY A 88 -14.42 31.38 -4.99
N THR A 89 -14.87 30.20 -5.42
CA THR A 89 -14.24 29.50 -6.56
C THR A 89 -14.41 30.21 -7.89
N GLY A 90 -15.51 30.92 -8.12
CA GLY A 90 -15.73 31.71 -9.33
C GLY A 90 -14.98 33.03 -9.29
N GLY A 91 -15.02 33.72 -8.14
CA GLY A 91 -14.31 34.99 -7.97
C GLY A 91 -12.79 34.83 -8.06
N ALA A 92 -12.24 33.71 -7.58
CA ALA A 92 -10.83 33.37 -7.74
C ALA A 92 -10.40 33.26 -9.21
N LEU A 93 -11.22 32.61 -10.05
CA LEU A 93 -10.97 32.50 -11.49
C LEU A 93 -11.06 33.87 -12.17
N LYS A 94 -12.04 34.70 -11.77
CA LYS A 94 -12.18 36.05 -12.30
C LYS A 94 -11.02 36.97 -11.91
N ASN A 95 -10.51 36.84 -10.68
CA ASN A 95 -9.32 37.56 -10.21
C ASN A 95 -8.06 37.18 -11.01
N ALA A 96 -7.99 35.92 -11.47
CA ALA A 96 -6.89 35.41 -12.30
C ALA A 96 -7.12 35.55 -13.82
N GLU A 97 -8.14 36.30 -14.26
CA GLU A 97 -8.56 36.36 -15.67
C GLU A 97 -7.43 36.72 -16.64
N ALA A 98 -6.54 37.64 -16.28
CA ALA A 98 -5.40 38.04 -17.13
C ALA A 98 -4.42 36.89 -17.44
N LEU A 99 -4.33 35.90 -16.55
CA LEU A 99 -3.58 34.68 -16.78
C LEU A 99 -4.43 33.65 -17.53
N LEU A 100 -5.65 33.38 -17.05
CA LEU A 100 -6.50 32.30 -17.52
C LEU A 100 -7.11 32.54 -18.92
N SER A 101 -7.15 33.79 -19.38
CA SER A 101 -7.62 34.15 -20.73
C SER A 101 -6.63 33.80 -21.85
N ARG A 102 -5.39 33.43 -21.53
CA ARG A 102 -4.33 33.14 -22.52
C ARG A 102 -4.54 31.83 -23.29
N GLY A 103 -5.36 30.93 -22.78
CA GLY A 103 -5.61 29.63 -23.37
C GLY A 103 -6.35 28.70 -22.41
N PRO A 104 -6.66 27.45 -22.81
CA PRO A 104 -7.35 26.51 -21.94
C PRO A 104 -6.57 26.25 -20.65
N PHE A 105 -7.30 26.04 -19.56
CA PHE A 105 -6.72 25.88 -18.23
C PHE A 105 -7.44 24.79 -17.44
N ILE A 106 -6.68 24.06 -16.62
CA ILE A 106 -7.22 23.12 -15.64
C ILE A 106 -7.33 23.80 -14.28
N VAL A 107 -8.49 23.65 -13.65
CA VAL A 107 -8.71 23.98 -12.25
C VAL A 107 -8.73 22.67 -11.47
N HIS A 108 -7.88 22.58 -10.46
CA HIS A 108 -7.82 21.44 -9.57
C HIS A 108 -7.82 21.95 -8.13
N ASN A 109 -8.90 21.69 -7.38
CA ASN A 109 -8.96 22.04 -5.97
C ASN A 109 -7.75 21.43 -5.23
N SER A 110 -7.08 22.23 -4.41
CA SER A 110 -5.80 21.85 -3.81
C SER A 110 -5.89 20.91 -2.60
N ASP A 111 -7.10 20.50 -2.23
CA ASP A 111 -7.44 19.55 -1.18
C ASP A 111 -8.08 18.25 -1.72
N ILE A 112 -8.04 18.02 -3.03
CA ILE A 112 -8.57 16.81 -3.66
C ILE A 112 -7.42 15.84 -3.99
N LEU A 113 -7.55 14.59 -3.55
CA LEU A 113 -6.75 13.47 -4.03
C LEU A 113 -7.56 12.71 -5.08
N LEU A 114 -7.06 12.66 -6.31
CA LEU A 114 -7.74 12.04 -7.45
C LEU A 114 -6.75 11.24 -8.30
N ASP A 115 -7.11 10.01 -8.66
CA ASP A 115 -6.34 9.15 -9.56
C ASP A 115 -7.03 8.88 -10.89
N ILE A 116 -6.73 9.73 -11.86
CA ILE A 116 -7.24 9.64 -13.23
C ILE A 116 -6.10 9.86 -14.24
N ASP A 117 -6.34 9.44 -15.48
CA ASP A 117 -5.50 9.83 -16.61
C ASP A 117 -5.79 11.29 -17.02
N PHE A 118 -4.96 12.21 -16.53
CA PHE A 118 -5.08 13.63 -16.87
C PHE A 118 -4.78 13.92 -18.35
N SER A 119 -4.00 13.08 -19.04
CA SER A 119 -3.76 13.26 -20.49
C SER A 119 -5.07 13.05 -21.25
N ARG A 120 -5.79 11.96 -20.93
CA ARG A 120 -7.10 11.66 -21.50
C ARG A 120 -8.10 12.78 -21.22
N LEU A 121 -8.13 13.33 -20.01
CA LEU A 121 -9.01 14.45 -19.66
C LEU A 121 -8.73 15.69 -20.53
N ILE A 122 -7.44 16.02 -20.74
CA ILE A 122 -7.03 17.15 -21.58
C ILE A 122 -7.40 16.92 -23.04
N GLU A 123 -7.09 15.74 -23.59
CA GLU A 123 -7.40 15.38 -24.97
C GLU A 123 -8.92 15.40 -25.26
N GLU A 124 -9.73 14.86 -24.34
CA GLU A 124 -11.19 14.88 -24.42
C GLU A 124 -11.73 16.32 -24.48
N HIS A 125 -11.22 17.22 -23.61
CA HIS A 125 -11.64 18.61 -23.59
C HIS A 125 -11.29 19.33 -24.91
N LEU A 126 -10.03 19.20 -25.35
CA LEU A 126 -9.52 19.88 -26.54
C LEU A 126 -10.21 19.39 -27.83
N SER A 127 -10.50 18.10 -27.93
CA SER A 127 -11.17 17.52 -29.11
C SER A 127 -12.68 17.78 -29.16
N SER A 128 -13.33 17.90 -28.00
CA SER A 128 -14.80 18.09 -27.91
C SER A 128 -15.27 19.52 -28.20
N GLY A 129 -14.35 20.50 -28.11
CA GLY A 129 -14.68 21.92 -28.18
C GLY A 129 -15.61 22.36 -27.04
N ASN A 130 -15.42 21.79 -25.85
CA ASN A 130 -16.23 22.11 -24.68
C ASN A 130 -15.78 23.45 -24.09
N THR A 131 -16.74 24.29 -23.70
CA THR A 131 -16.44 25.49 -22.90
C THR A 131 -15.98 25.09 -21.50
N ALA A 132 -16.53 24.00 -20.97
CA ALA A 132 -16.10 23.38 -19.71
C ALA A 132 -16.25 21.85 -19.77
N THR A 133 -15.25 21.13 -19.29
CA THR A 133 -15.31 19.69 -18.99
C THR A 133 -15.17 19.51 -17.48
N LEU A 134 -16.24 19.11 -16.81
CA LEU A 134 -16.29 18.85 -15.37
C LEU A 134 -15.97 17.39 -15.10
N VAL A 135 -15.03 17.11 -14.20
CA VAL A 135 -14.74 15.73 -13.78
C VAL A 135 -15.76 15.32 -12.73
N CYS A 136 -16.53 14.28 -13.02
CA CYS A 136 -17.66 13.84 -12.19
C CYS A 136 -17.58 12.35 -11.85
N HIS A 137 -18.10 12.00 -10.68
CA HIS A 137 -18.20 10.63 -10.20
C HIS A 137 -19.66 10.30 -9.86
N ARG A 138 -20.08 9.04 -10.01
CA ARG A 138 -21.38 8.56 -9.53
C ARG A 138 -21.31 8.16 -8.06
N LEU A 139 -21.47 9.14 -7.17
CA LEU A 139 -21.54 8.94 -5.71
C LEU A 139 -22.87 9.52 -5.21
N PRO A 140 -23.94 8.72 -5.09
CA PRO A 140 -25.29 9.23 -4.82
C PRO A 140 -25.40 10.16 -3.60
N ALA A 141 -24.61 9.92 -2.55
CA ALA A 141 -24.60 10.73 -1.33
C ALA A 141 -23.95 12.12 -1.50
N LEU A 142 -23.17 12.32 -2.57
CA LEU A 142 -22.41 13.55 -2.87
C LEU A 142 -22.84 14.19 -4.20
N SER A 143 -23.78 13.58 -4.92
CA SER A 143 -24.22 14.05 -6.23
C SER A 143 -24.89 15.42 -6.13
N ASN A 144 -24.34 16.39 -6.83
CA ASN A 144 -24.77 17.80 -6.79
C ASN A 144 -24.91 18.44 -8.19
N VAL A 145 -24.46 17.80 -9.26
CA VAL A 145 -24.59 18.28 -10.64
C VAL A 145 -25.61 17.43 -11.39
N VAL A 146 -26.52 18.09 -12.09
CA VAL A 146 -27.59 17.45 -12.86
C VAL A 146 -27.22 17.49 -14.32
N ILE A 147 -27.23 16.34 -14.99
CA ILE A 147 -26.81 16.19 -16.38
C ILE A 147 -27.86 15.48 -17.24
N ASP A 148 -27.89 15.81 -18.53
CA ASP A 148 -28.67 15.04 -19.52
C ASP A 148 -27.95 13.73 -19.92
N ARG A 149 -28.60 12.92 -20.76
CA ARG A 149 -28.05 11.65 -21.31
C ARG A 149 -26.74 11.79 -22.11
N HIS A 150 -26.37 13.01 -22.50
CA HIS A 150 -25.14 13.32 -23.22
C HIS A 150 -24.09 13.98 -22.29
N GLY A 151 -24.36 14.04 -20.98
CA GLY A 151 -23.48 14.68 -19.99
C GLY A 151 -23.54 16.20 -19.98
N GLN A 152 -24.49 16.86 -20.66
CA GLN A 152 -24.65 18.31 -20.58
C GLN A 152 -25.13 18.69 -19.19
N VAL A 153 -24.46 19.65 -18.54
CA VAL A 153 -24.90 20.20 -17.26
C VAL A 153 -26.19 21.00 -17.46
N LEU A 154 -27.26 20.57 -16.79
CA LEU A 154 -28.56 21.23 -16.80
C LEU A 154 -28.73 22.14 -15.59
N ASP A 155 -28.28 21.68 -14.42
CA ASP A 155 -28.42 22.39 -13.16
C ASP A 155 -27.37 21.94 -12.12
N VAL A 156 -27.24 22.71 -11.03
CA VAL A 156 -26.45 22.35 -9.85
C VAL A 156 -27.32 22.52 -8.61
N GLU A 157 -27.44 21.46 -7.82
CA GLU A 157 -28.23 21.46 -6.60
C GLU A 157 -27.55 22.32 -5.53
N ASN A 158 -28.21 23.42 -5.18
CA ASN A 158 -27.85 24.28 -4.06
C ASN A 158 -28.90 24.10 -2.97
N ALA A 159 -28.46 23.87 -1.74
CA ALA A 159 -29.35 23.70 -0.60
C ALA A 159 -30.34 24.87 -0.50
N GLY A 160 -31.63 24.59 -0.71
CA GLY A 160 -32.72 25.55 -0.57
C GLY A 160 -32.96 26.49 -1.77
N ALA A 161 -32.19 26.41 -2.87
CA ALA A 161 -32.30 27.35 -3.99
C ALA A 161 -32.72 26.71 -5.33
N SER A 162 -32.31 25.47 -5.61
CA SER A 162 -32.74 24.76 -6.82
C SER A 162 -33.20 23.34 -6.51
N ARG A 163 -34.35 22.94 -7.08
CA ARG A 163 -34.87 21.56 -7.10
C ARG A 163 -35.13 21.19 -8.57
N PRO A 164 -34.24 20.43 -9.20
CA PRO A 164 -34.38 20.05 -10.61
C PRO A 164 -35.66 19.26 -10.86
N ASP A 165 -36.30 19.49 -12.01
CA ASP A 165 -37.51 18.78 -12.43
C ASP A 165 -37.19 17.30 -12.76
N PRO A 166 -37.73 16.32 -12.02
CA PRO A 166 -37.49 14.89 -12.26
C PRO A 166 -38.07 14.36 -13.58
N SER A 167 -38.93 15.13 -14.26
CA SER A 167 -39.60 14.70 -15.50
C SER A 167 -38.70 14.74 -16.75
N HIS A 168 -37.54 15.38 -16.67
CA HIS A 168 -36.49 15.30 -17.67
C HIS A 168 -35.57 14.11 -17.38
N VAL A 169 -35.06 13.42 -18.42
CA VAL A 169 -34.07 12.32 -18.29
C VAL A 169 -32.75 12.91 -17.78
N ALA A 170 -32.68 13.11 -16.47
CA ALA A 170 -31.63 13.85 -15.80
C ALA A 170 -30.96 12.96 -14.74
N GLU A 171 -29.67 12.69 -14.92
CA GLU A 171 -28.85 11.97 -13.95
C GLU A 171 -28.19 12.96 -12.98
N LYS A 172 -28.01 12.56 -11.71
CA LYS A 172 -27.26 13.35 -10.72
C LYS A 172 -25.88 12.74 -10.47
N VAL A 173 -24.84 13.55 -10.65
CA VAL A 173 -23.43 13.16 -10.46
C VAL A 173 -22.74 14.08 -9.47
N ALA A 174 -21.66 13.60 -8.83
CA ALA A 174 -20.85 14.35 -7.89
C ALA A 174 -19.70 15.03 -8.62
N TYR A 175 -19.61 16.36 -8.54
CA TYR A 175 -18.44 17.09 -9.04
C TYR A 175 -17.23 16.85 -8.13
N THR A 176 -16.10 16.49 -8.71
CA THR A 176 -14.91 16.04 -7.96
C THR A 176 -14.01 17.19 -7.48
N GLY A 177 -14.29 18.44 -7.86
CA GLY A 177 -13.38 19.57 -7.61
C GLY A 177 -12.34 19.81 -8.72
N VAL A 178 -12.45 19.11 -9.85
CA VAL A 178 -11.54 19.23 -11.00
C VAL A 178 -12.30 19.51 -12.29
N ALA A 179 -11.84 20.47 -13.07
CA ALA A 179 -12.41 20.80 -14.39
C ALA A 179 -11.38 21.41 -15.33
N ILE A 180 -11.58 21.23 -16.64
CA ILE A 180 -10.86 21.97 -17.68
C ILE A 180 -11.81 22.97 -18.32
N TYR A 181 -11.32 24.18 -18.54
CA TYR A 181 -12.07 25.28 -19.11
C TYR A 181 -11.38 25.86 -20.35
N SER A 182 -12.21 26.24 -21.33
CA SER A 182 -11.80 27.18 -22.37
C SER A 182 -11.96 28.62 -21.86
N PRO A 183 -11.11 29.58 -22.31
CA PRO A 183 -11.12 30.97 -21.82
C PRO A 183 -12.49 31.65 -21.79
N GLU A 184 -13.35 31.34 -22.75
CA GLU A 184 -14.71 31.88 -22.85
C GLU A 184 -15.60 31.64 -21.63
N ILE A 185 -15.29 30.67 -20.76
CA ILE A 185 -16.06 30.48 -19.51
C ILE A 185 -15.98 31.73 -18.60
N LEU A 186 -14.86 32.48 -18.66
CA LEU A 186 -14.58 33.62 -17.79
C LEU A 186 -15.53 34.80 -18.03
N ALA A 187 -16.14 34.86 -19.22
CA ALA A 187 -17.15 35.87 -19.57
C ALA A 187 -18.47 35.67 -18.81
N PHE A 188 -18.73 34.46 -18.29
CA PHE A 188 -19.92 34.14 -17.52
C PHE A 188 -19.74 34.31 -16.00
N LEU A 189 -18.54 34.70 -15.55
CA LEU A 189 -18.25 34.96 -14.13
C LEU A 189 -18.40 36.44 -13.80
N PRO A 190 -19.16 36.79 -12.73
CA PRO A 190 -19.19 38.15 -12.23
C PRO A 190 -17.88 38.50 -11.52
N SER A 191 -17.57 39.80 -11.45
CA SER A 191 -16.51 40.30 -10.56
C SER A 191 -16.92 40.18 -9.09
N GLY A 192 -15.96 39.92 -8.20
CA GLY A 192 -16.20 39.77 -6.77
C GLY A 192 -16.57 38.34 -6.36
N VAL A 193 -17.26 38.22 -5.21
CA VAL A 193 -17.57 36.92 -4.59
C VAL A 193 -18.53 36.11 -5.46
N SER A 194 -18.09 34.94 -5.93
CA SER A 194 -18.93 34.04 -6.72
C SER A 194 -18.42 32.59 -6.74
N HIS A 195 -19.26 31.67 -7.22
CA HIS A 195 -18.93 30.26 -7.41
C HIS A 195 -18.81 29.91 -8.90
N ALA A 196 -17.93 28.98 -9.24
CA ALA A 196 -17.74 28.52 -10.62
C ALA A 196 -19.04 27.95 -11.25
N THR A 197 -19.94 27.42 -10.42
CA THR A 197 -21.26 26.91 -10.82
C THR A 197 -22.12 27.97 -11.50
N VAL A 198 -21.96 29.25 -11.14
CA VAL A 198 -22.65 30.38 -11.79
C VAL A 198 -22.33 30.42 -13.28
N ALA A 199 -21.05 30.26 -13.64
CA ALA A 199 -20.62 30.25 -15.02
C ALA A 199 -21.06 28.99 -15.77
N TRP A 200 -21.08 27.82 -15.10
CA TRP A 200 -21.54 26.58 -15.74
C TRP A 200 -23.00 26.67 -16.16
N ILE A 201 -23.87 27.16 -15.28
CA ILE A 201 -25.29 27.33 -15.56
C ILE A 201 -25.53 28.41 -16.59
N ALA A 202 -24.87 29.57 -16.47
CA ALA A 202 -25.01 30.66 -17.43
C ALA A 202 -24.52 30.27 -18.83
N ALA A 203 -23.38 29.58 -18.94
CA ALA A 203 -22.86 29.10 -20.20
C ALA A 203 -23.77 28.02 -20.82
N SER A 204 -24.25 27.06 -20.02
CA SER A 204 -25.18 26.03 -20.49
C SER A 204 -26.50 26.64 -21.01
N LYS A 205 -27.09 27.59 -20.28
CA LYS A 205 -28.29 28.33 -20.71
C LYS A 205 -28.05 29.17 -21.97
N ALA A 206 -26.83 29.64 -22.19
CA ALA A 206 -26.41 30.31 -23.41
C ALA A 206 -26.09 29.34 -24.57
N GLY A 207 -26.39 28.05 -24.44
CA GLY A 207 -26.17 27.02 -25.47
C GLY A 207 -24.72 26.55 -25.60
N ARG A 208 -23.85 26.87 -24.64
CA ARG A 208 -22.46 26.40 -24.63
C ARG A 208 -22.37 24.97 -24.10
N LYS A 209 -21.34 24.25 -24.54
CA LYS A 209 -21.06 22.88 -24.10
C LYS A 209 -20.38 22.89 -22.73
N VAL A 210 -21.12 22.56 -21.69
CA VAL A 210 -20.63 22.31 -20.33
C VAL A 210 -20.90 20.85 -20.07
N ARG A 211 -19.86 20.01 -20.12
CA ARG A 211 -19.99 18.55 -20.14
C ARG A 211 -19.39 17.92 -18.89
N ALA A 212 -20.06 16.92 -18.33
CA ALA A 212 -19.51 16.04 -17.32
C ALA A 212 -18.73 14.89 -17.99
N MET A 213 -17.50 14.68 -17.56
CA MET A 213 -16.70 13.49 -17.87
C MET A 213 -16.77 12.55 -16.67
N ASP A 214 -17.19 11.31 -16.92
CA ASP A 214 -17.31 10.30 -15.90
C ASP A 214 -15.98 9.62 -15.59
N VAL A 215 -15.63 9.59 -14.31
CA VAL A 215 -14.45 8.89 -13.77
C VAL A 215 -14.84 7.89 -12.69
N THR A 216 -16.08 7.40 -12.70
CA THR A 216 -16.57 6.40 -11.74
C THR A 216 -15.67 5.17 -11.74
N GLY A 217 -15.20 4.78 -10.57
CA GLY A 217 -14.28 3.66 -10.37
C GLY A 217 -12.81 4.09 -10.17
N CYS A 218 -12.48 5.35 -10.44
CA CYS A 218 -11.21 5.96 -10.07
C CYS A 218 -11.19 6.35 -8.58
N TYR A 219 -9.99 6.42 -7.99
CA TYR A 219 -9.82 6.88 -6.62
C TYR A 219 -10.14 8.37 -6.50
N TRP A 220 -10.97 8.74 -5.54
CA TRP A 220 -11.26 10.15 -5.20
C TRP A 220 -11.44 10.33 -3.69
N ASN A 221 -10.82 11.36 -3.14
CA ASN A 221 -10.97 11.76 -1.75
C ASN A 221 -10.90 13.29 -1.61
N ASP A 222 -11.93 13.88 -0.98
CA ASP A 222 -11.98 15.29 -0.58
C ASP A 222 -11.46 15.46 0.85
N VAL A 223 -10.28 16.04 1.00
CA VAL A 223 -9.62 16.30 2.29
C VAL A 223 -10.26 17.52 2.97
N GLY A 224 -11.49 17.32 3.41
CA GLY A 224 -12.35 18.30 4.05
C GLY A 224 -12.30 18.34 5.58
N ASP A 225 -12.04 17.20 6.23
CA ASP A 225 -12.13 17.00 7.68
C ASP A 225 -11.09 15.95 8.17
N PRO A 226 -10.88 15.79 9.50
CA PRO A 226 -9.86 14.88 10.04
C PRO A 226 -10.02 13.43 9.56
N THR A 227 -11.26 12.96 9.40
CA THR A 227 -11.55 11.61 8.92
C THR A 227 -11.11 11.43 7.48
N THR A 228 -11.48 12.36 6.58
CA THR A 228 -11.07 12.23 5.16
C THR A 228 -9.58 12.49 4.96
N TYR A 229 -8.95 13.30 5.80
CA TYR A 229 -7.50 13.44 5.84
C TYR A 229 -6.81 12.13 6.24
N ALA A 230 -7.19 11.54 7.39
CA ALA A 230 -6.64 10.27 7.84
C ALA A 230 -6.79 9.19 6.78
N ARG A 231 -7.98 9.08 6.18
CA ARG A 231 -8.25 8.16 5.08
C ARG A 231 -7.30 8.37 3.89
N GLY A 232 -7.06 9.61 3.48
CA GLY A 232 -6.11 9.92 2.39
C GLY A 232 -4.68 9.50 2.70
N VAL A 233 -4.23 9.68 3.94
CA VAL A 233 -2.92 9.24 4.42
C VAL A 233 -2.80 7.71 4.38
N LEU A 234 -3.80 7.02 4.92
CA LEU A 234 -3.79 5.57 5.06
C LEU A 234 -3.99 4.84 3.73
N ASP A 235 -4.81 5.38 2.84
CA ASP A 235 -4.97 4.85 1.49
C ASP A 235 -3.64 4.95 0.72
N ALA A 236 -2.93 6.08 0.82
CA ALA A 236 -1.60 6.23 0.22
C ALA A 236 -0.58 5.24 0.82
N LEU A 237 -0.63 5.01 2.14
CA LEU A 237 0.26 4.08 2.82
C LEU A 237 0.03 2.64 2.37
N ARG A 238 -1.23 2.25 2.19
CA ARG A 238 -1.63 0.94 1.67
C ARG A 238 -1.31 0.76 0.20
N GLU A 239 -1.46 1.81 -0.61
CA GLU A 239 -1.07 1.80 -2.02
C GLU A 239 0.41 1.44 -2.17
N ASP A 240 1.24 1.98 -1.28
CA ASP A 240 2.67 1.66 -1.17
C ASP A 240 2.94 0.27 -0.57
N GLY A 241 1.93 -0.47 -0.12
CA GLY A 241 2.07 -1.77 0.54
C GLY A 241 2.70 -1.68 1.93
N GLU A 242 2.46 -0.58 2.64
CA GLU A 242 3.07 -0.27 3.93
C GLU A 242 2.03 -0.17 5.05
N THR A 243 2.48 -0.39 6.29
CA THR A 243 1.72 -0.07 7.52
C THR A 243 2.38 1.02 8.35
N ILE A 244 3.66 1.30 8.09
CA ILE A 244 4.43 2.31 8.81
C ILE A 244 5.11 3.26 7.82
N TYR A 245 4.97 4.56 8.07
CA TYR A 245 5.75 5.60 7.43
C TYR A 245 6.58 6.36 8.47
N LEU A 246 7.88 6.44 8.23
CA LEU A 246 8.81 7.24 9.01
C LEU A 246 9.45 8.27 8.09
N SER A 247 9.14 9.55 8.30
CA SER A 247 9.81 10.63 7.58
C SER A 247 11.32 10.63 7.90
N PRO A 248 12.21 10.87 6.93
CA PRO A 248 13.65 10.98 7.19
C PRO A 248 14.04 12.06 8.20
N ALA A 249 13.18 13.06 8.42
CA ALA A 249 13.39 14.13 9.38
C ALA A 249 12.69 13.89 10.73
N ALA A 250 11.96 12.78 10.89
CA ALA A 250 11.38 12.40 12.17
C ALA A 250 12.46 11.80 13.10
N ARG A 251 12.35 12.10 14.39
CA ARG A 251 13.20 11.51 15.43
C ARG A 251 12.39 10.47 16.19
N CYS A 252 12.79 9.22 16.08
CA CYS A 252 12.13 8.11 16.76
C CYS A 252 13.15 7.32 17.57
N ARG A 253 12.83 7.05 18.84
CA ARG A 253 13.55 6.11 19.72
C ARG A 253 12.82 4.77 19.73
N ARG A 254 12.90 3.98 20.82
CA ARG A 254 12.12 2.74 20.92
C ARG A 254 10.64 3.06 20.87
N LEU A 255 9.97 2.53 19.86
CA LEU A 255 8.56 2.74 19.58
C LEU A 255 7.92 1.37 19.35
N GLU A 256 6.86 1.09 20.11
CA GLU A 256 5.96 -0.02 19.84
C GLU A 256 4.84 0.45 18.92
N THR A 257 4.58 -0.31 17.86
CA THR A 257 3.52 0.02 16.90
C THR A 257 2.49 -1.08 16.81
N ASP A 258 1.25 -0.70 16.54
CA ASP A 258 0.18 -1.57 16.08
C ASP A 258 -0.66 -0.84 15.02
N GLY A 259 -1.21 -1.56 14.06
CA GLY A 259 -1.93 -0.94 12.94
C GLY A 259 -1.08 0.02 12.11
N TYR A 260 -1.70 1.13 11.69
CA TYR A 260 -1.09 2.10 10.79
C TYR A 260 -0.44 3.24 11.55
N VAL A 261 0.86 3.48 11.35
CA VAL A 261 1.59 4.56 12.03
C VAL A 261 2.30 5.44 11.02
N VAL A 262 2.02 6.74 11.06
CA VAL A 262 2.64 7.74 10.18
C VAL A 262 3.34 8.78 11.04
N LEU A 263 4.66 8.89 10.87
CA LEU A 263 5.50 9.85 11.57
C LEU A 263 5.99 10.89 10.57
N GLU A 264 5.36 12.06 10.57
CA GLU A 264 5.65 13.15 9.64
C GLU A 264 6.92 13.93 10.00
N SER A 265 7.37 14.78 9.08
CA SER A 265 8.65 15.50 9.18
C SER A 265 8.78 16.31 10.48
N GLY A 266 9.90 16.13 11.18
CA GLY A 266 10.23 16.91 12.38
C GLY A 266 9.45 16.55 13.64
N CYS A 267 8.67 15.47 13.64
CA CYS A 267 8.12 14.94 14.89
C CYS A 267 9.20 14.28 15.75
N GLU A 268 8.96 14.24 17.06
CA GLU A 268 9.81 13.58 18.05
C GLU A 268 8.99 12.56 18.84
N ILE A 269 9.44 11.30 18.82
CA ILE A 269 8.82 10.20 19.56
C ILE A 269 9.72 9.82 20.73
N GLN A 270 9.20 10.01 21.94
CA GLN A 270 9.90 9.69 23.17
C GLN A 270 10.07 8.17 23.34
N ASP A 271 11.13 7.80 24.06
CA ASP A 271 11.52 6.40 24.27
C ASP A 271 10.45 5.62 25.05
N GLY A 272 10.05 4.46 24.54
CA GLY A 272 9.03 3.59 25.15
C GLY A 272 7.57 3.99 24.83
N SER A 273 7.36 4.86 23.83
CA SER A 273 6.01 5.19 23.37
C SER A 273 5.35 4.01 22.63
N ARG A 274 4.02 3.98 22.64
CA ARG A 274 3.21 2.98 21.93
C ARG A 274 2.13 3.65 21.08
N LEU A 275 2.20 3.48 19.77
CA LEU A 275 1.27 4.09 18.82
C LEU A 275 0.45 3.02 18.10
N ARG A 276 -0.87 3.21 18.09
CA ARG A 276 -1.81 2.37 17.33
C ARG A 276 -2.65 3.23 16.40
N ASN A 277 -2.62 2.99 15.09
CA ASN A 277 -3.46 3.74 14.15
C ASN A 277 -3.31 5.29 14.27
N CYS A 278 -2.07 5.76 14.37
CA CYS A 278 -1.77 7.17 14.65
C CYS A 278 -1.13 7.89 13.45
N ILE A 279 -1.51 9.16 13.26
CA ILE A 279 -0.83 10.08 12.35
C ILE A 279 -0.21 11.20 13.20
N VAL A 280 1.11 11.14 13.37
CA VAL A 280 1.88 12.13 14.10
C VAL A 280 2.31 13.22 13.12
N MET A 281 1.75 14.41 13.28
CA MET A 281 1.90 15.55 12.39
C MET A 281 3.26 16.25 12.54
N PRO A 282 3.66 17.10 11.58
CA PRO A 282 4.92 17.81 11.65
C PRO A 282 5.09 18.62 12.95
N GLY A 283 6.24 18.45 13.61
CA GLY A 283 6.59 19.16 14.84
C GLY A 283 5.90 18.68 16.13
N ALA A 284 5.15 17.57 16.08
CA ALA A 284 4.59 16.96 17.28
C ALA A 284 5.68 16.29 18.15
N ASP A 285 5.56 16.41 19.47
CA ASP A 285 6.38 15.69 20.46
C ASP A 285 5.45 14.72 21.21
N VAL A 286 5.69 13.41 21.07
CA VAL A 286 4.76 12.36 21.48
C VAL A 286 5.40 11.44 22.50
N SER A 287 4.69 11.19 23.60
CA SER A 287 5.11 10.30 24.68
C SER A 287 3.93 9.49 25.22
N GLY A 288 4.16 8.23 25.58
CA GLY A 288 3.14 7.37 26.18
C GLY A 288 2.36 6.58 25.14
N HIS A 289 1.08 6.32 25.42
CA HIS A 289 0.22 5.48 24.59
C HIS A 289 -0.83 6.31 23.85
N HIS A 290 -0.88 6.16 22.52
CA HIS A 290 -1.89 6.78 21.66
C HIS A 290 -2.54 5.73 20.77
N GLU A 291 -3.84 5.90 20.54
CA GLU A 291 -4.64 4.97 19.75
C GLU A 291 -5.72 5.70 18.93
N ASN A 292 -5.77 5.46 17.61
CA ASN A 292 -6.75 6.01 16.68
C ASN A 292 -6.78 7.55 16.74
N GLU A 293 -5.63 8.21 16.53
CA GLU A 293 -5.49 9.65 16.73
C GLU A 293 -4.63 10.33 15.67
N ILE A 294 -4.97 11.58 15.35
CA ILE A 294 -4.05 12.53 14.71
C ILE A 294 -3.44 13.39 15.82
N VAL A 295 -2.12 13.32 15.98
CA VAL A 295 -1.37 14.00 17.06
C VAL A 295 -0.58 15.15 16.47
N GLY A 296 -0.87 16.38 16.90
CA GLY A 296 -0.19 17.61 16.52
C GLY A 296 0.76 18.16 17.59
N PRO A 297 1.40 19.32 17.34
CA PRO A 297 2.28 19.97 18.32
C PRO A 297 1.60 20.33 19.64
N ASP A 298 0.34 20.76 19.59
CA ASP A 298 -0.44 21.25 20.73
C ASP A 298 -1.91 20.80 20.67
N TYR A 299 -2.21 19.76 19.87
CA TYR A 299 -3.55 19.23 19.70
C TYR A 299 -3.58 17.72 19.48
N MET A 300 -4.72 17.11 19.76
CA MET A 300 -5.03 15.72 19.44
C MET A 300 -6.44 15.63 18.87
N MET A 301 -6.64 14.76 17.88
CA MET A 301 -7.95 14.49 17.30
C MET A 301 -8.20 12.99 17.27
N PHE A 302 -9.30 12.56 17.88
CA PHE A 302 -9.70 11.16 17.91
C PHE A 302 -10.35 10.76 16.58
N LEU A 303 -10.02 9.55 16.13
CA LEU A 303 -10.58 8.86 14.99
C LEU A 303 -11.38 7.65 15.50
N SER A 304 -12.46 7.29 14.81
CA SER A 304 -13.09 6.00 15.05
C SER A 304 -12.30 4.88 14.38
N GLU A 305 -12.45 3.63 14.85
CA GLU A 305 -11.90 2.44 14.16
C GLU A 305 -12.31 2.38 12.68
N SER A 306 -13.48 2.93 12.33
CA SER A 306 -13.98 2.96 10.96
C SER A 306 -13.33 4.03 10.08
N ASP A 307 -12.69 5.03 10.68
CA ASP A 307 -12.01 6.13 9.99
C ASP A 307 -10.58 5.76 9.59
N VAL A 308 -9.93 4.93 10.41
CA VAL A 308 -8.61 4.33 10.13
C VAL A 308 -8.68 3.10 9.22
N GLN A 309 -9.88 2.70 8.82
CA GLN A 309 -10.11 1.67 7.80
C GLN A 309 -9.99 2.21 6.37
N PRO A 310 -9.79 1.33 5.37
CA PRO A 310 -9.74 1.74 3.97
C PRO A 310 -10.99 2.50 3.51
N SER A 311 -10.81 3.44 2.58
CA SER A 311 -11.92 4.17 1.95
C SER A 311 -12.89 3.25 1.20
N LEU A 312 -14.09 3.73 0.89
CA LEU A 312 -15.18 3.02 0.18
C LEU A 312 -14.80 2.29 -1.12
N HIS A 313 -13.61 2.54 -1.70
CA HIS A 313 -13.06 1.78 -2.84
C HIS A 313 -12.32 0.51 -2.42
N ALA A 314 -11.97 0.42 -1.15
CA ALA A 314 -11.36 -0.71 -0.50
C ALA A 314 -12.36 -1.24 0.53
N VAL A 315 -12.80 -2.48 0.29
CA VAL A 315 -13.32 -3.38 1.31
C VAL A 315 -14.81 -3.23 1.68
N GLU A 316 -15.55 -4.20 1.18
CA GLU A 316 -16.72 -4.82 1.80
C GLU A 316 -16.64 -4.85 3.34
N LYS A 317 -17.37 -3.94 4.00
CA LYS A 317 -17.66 -4.07 5.44
C LYS A 317 -18.63 -5.22 5.60
N LYS A 318 -18.15 -6.31 6.21
CA LYS A 318 -18.94 -7.49 6.51
C LYS A 318 -19.39 -7.43 7.96
N ARG A 319 -20.65 -7.79 8.22
CA ARG A 319 -21.12 -8.08 9.58
C ARG A 319 -21.16 -9.58 9.76
N VAL A 320 -20.65 -10.05 10.88
CA VAL A 320 -20.63 -11.46 11.26
C VAL A 320 -21.49 -11.66 12.50
N SER A 321 -22.25 -12.75 12.52
CA SER A 321 -23.06 -13.10 13.68
C SER A 321 -22.15 -13.71 14.75
N MET A 322 -22.14 -13.15 15.96
CA MET A 322 -21.39 -13.73 17.08
C MET A 322 -22.02 -15.03 17.60
N SER A 323 -23.25 -15.33 17.18
CA SER A 323 -23.92 -16.60 17.45
C SER A 323 -23.50 -17.75 16.53
N ASP A 324 -22.76 -17.48 15.43
CA ASP A 324 -22.19 -18.53 14.57
C ASP A 324 -21.14 -19.31 15.38
N ALA A 325 -21.20 -20.64 15.31
CA ALA A 325 -20.35 -21.55 16.07
C ALA A 325 -18.84 -21.30 15.87
N LEU A 326 -18.47 -20.72 14.72
CA LEU A 326 -17.10 -20.30 14.43
C LEU A 326 -16.61 -19.20 15.39
N PHE A 327 -17.49 -18.30 15.84
CA PHE A 327 -17.13 -17.17 16.71
C PHE A 327 -17.53 -17.39 18.17
N ALA A 328 -18.69 -18.04 18.40
CA ALA A 328 -19.34 -18.16 19.70
C ALA A 328 -18.40 -18.70 20.80
N ARG A 329 -17.59 -19.71 20.49
CA ARG A 329 -16.66 -20.32 21.45
C ARG A 329 -15.56 -19.36 21.91
N HIS A 330 -14.95 -18.63 20.97
CA HIS A 330 -13.84 -17.72 21.27
C HIS A 330 -14.31 -16.45 21.99
N PHE A 331 -15.41 -15.88 21.52
CA PHE A 331 -15.96 -14.64 22.09
C PHE A 331 -16.87 -14.86 23.30
N GLY A 332 -17.16 -16.12 23.67
CA GLY A 332 -17.97 -16.43 24.85
C GLY A 332 -19.45 -16.07 24.69
N VAL A 333 -19.95 -16.00 23.45
CA VAL A 333 -21.33 -15.63 23.15
C VAL A 333 -22.21 -16.89 23.09
N HIS A 334 -23.35 -16.87 23.77
CA HIS A 334 -24.30 -17.97 23.72
C HIS A 334 -24.97 -18.03 22.33
N THR A 335 -24.96 -19.20 21.69
CA THR A 335 -25.49 -19.40 20.33
C THR A 335 -27.01 -19.14 20.20
N ALA A 336 -27.72 -19.03 21.32
CA ALA A 336 -29.14 -18.68 21.37
C ALA A 336 -29.42 -17.17 21.17
N ASP A 337 -28.41 -16.30 21.35
CA ASP A 337 -28.55 -14.85 21.18
C ASP A 337 -28.32 -14.44 19.72
N ALA A 338 -29.32 -14.69 18.87
CA ALA A 338 -29.28 -14.42 17.42
C ALA A 338 -29.18 -12.92 17.02
N ARG A 339 -28.99 -12.01 17.99
CA ARG A 339 -28.96 -10.55 17.77
C ARG A 339 -27.60 -9.90 18.01
N VAL A 340 -26.57 -10.66 18.39
CA VAL A 340 -25.23 -10.10 18.62
C VAL A 340 -24.42 -10.16 17.32
N TRP A 341 -24.06 -8.99 16.82
CA TRP A 341 -23.31 -8.83 15.57
C TRP A 341 -22.05 -8.02 15.81
N SER A 342 -20.96 -8.45 15.17
CA SER A 342 -19.72 -7.68 15.13
C SER A 342 -19.43 -7.27 13.69
N ASP A 343 -18.77 -6.12 13.54
CA ASP A 343 -18.14 -5.76 12.29
C ASP A 343 -16.88 -6.63 12.09
N ALA A 344 -16.63 -7.00 10.83
CA ALA A 344 -15.46 -7.72 10.39
C ALA A 344 -14.73 -6.87 9.34
N VAL A 345 -13.48 -6.53 9.64
CA VAL A 345 -12.69 -5.56 8.90
C VAL A 345 -11.66 -6.30 8.06
N LEU A 346 -11.66 -6.17 6.74
CA LEU A 346 -10.63 -6.81 5.93
C LEU A 346 -9.27 -6.18 6.24
N ILE A 347 -8.34 -7.01 6.69
CA ILE A 347 -6.96 -6.62 7.03
C ILE A 347 -5.95 -7.15 6.00
N GLY A 348 -6.37 -8.05 5.12
CA GLY A 348 -5.52 -8.58 4.06
C GLY A 348 -6.30 -9.21 2.93
N LEU A 349 -5.92 -8.84 1.70
CA LEU A 349 -6.13 -9.65 0.50
C LEU A 349 -4.80 -10.38 0.29
N GLY A 350 -4.77 -11.70 0.51
CA GLY A 350 -3.54 -12.47 0.27
C GLY A 350 -3.04 -12.35 -1.17
N GLY A 351 -1.85 -12.89 -1.45
CA GLY A 351 -1.44 -13.14 -2.85
C GLY A 351 -2.37 -14.14 -3.57
N SER A 352 -3.10 -14.94 -2.80
CA SER A 352 -4.21 -15.81 -3.22
C SER A 352 -5.56 -15.10 -3.09
N ASP A 353 -6.63 -15.69 -3.65
CA ASP A 353 -8.00 -15.18 -3.53
C ASP A 353 -8.60 -15.26 -2.11
N ARG A 354 -7.76 -15.45 -1.08
CA ARG A 354 -8.13 -15.57 0.34
C ARG A 354 -8.26 -14.20 0.98
N ARG A 355 -9.21 -14.09 1.88
CA ARG A 355 -9.58 -12.84 2.54
C ARG A 355 -9.46 -13.00 4.04
N TYR A 356 -8.77 -12.06 4.67
CA TYR A 356 -8.55 -12.06 6.12
C TYR A 356 -9.27 -10.87 6.73
N PHE A 357 -10.16 -11.14 7.68
CA PHE A 357 -10.94 -10.13 8.39
C PHE A 357 -10.62 -10.15 9.88
N ARG A 358 -10.27 -9.00 10.46
CA ARG A 358 -10.21 -8.83 11.91
C ARG A 358 -11.62 -8.67 12.45
N VAL A 359 -11.96 -9.48 13.44
CA VAL A 359 -13.24 -9.46 14.16
C VAL A 359 -12.94 -9.05 15.60
N LYS A 360 -13.68 -8.07 16.12
CA LYS A 360 -13.53 -7.57 17.49
C LYS A 360 -14.87 -7.61 18.22
N HIS A 361 -14.93 -8.32 19.33
CA HIS A 361 -16.08 -8.31 20.22
C HIS A 361 -15.60 -8.11 21.65
N ASP A 362 -16.12 -7.07 22.30
CA ASP A 362 -15.61 -6.55 23.56
C ASP A 362 -14.08 -6.30 23.50
N ASP A 363 -13.32 -6.87 24.44
CA ASP A 363 -11.87 -6.74 24.53
C ASP A 363 -11.11 -7.87 23.80
N ARG A 364 -11.81 -8.73 23.05
CA ARG A 364 -11.19 -9.84 22.32
C ARG A 364 -11.13 -9.56 20.83
N THR A 365 -10.08 -10.05 20.19
CA THR A 365 -9.95 -10.03 18.74
C THR A 365 -9.61 -11.42 18.19
N ALA A 366 -9.90 -11.60 16.90
CA ALA A 366 -9.53 -12.79 16.13
C ALA A 366 -9.48 -12.45 14.64
N VAL A 367 -8.78 -13.27 13.86
CA VAL A 367 -8.70 -13.14 12.40
C VAL A 367 -9.49 -14.26 11.73
N LEU A 368 -10.55 -13.88 11.04
CA LEU A 368 -11.34 -14.74 10.16
C LEU A 368 -10.65 -14.85 8.81
N MET A 369 -10.25 -16.07 8.43
CA MET A 369 -9.84 -16.41 7.08
C MET A 369 -11.04 -16.98 6.31
N GLU A 370 -11.30 -16.47 5.11
CA GLU A 370 -12.26 -17.02 4.17
C GLU A 370 -11.58 -17.34 2.84
N CYS A 371 -11.79 -18.56 2.36
CA CYS A 371 -11.34 -19.04 1.07
C CYS A 371 -12.51 -19.17 0.09
N ARG A 372 -12.21 -19.27 -1.20
CA ARG A 372 -13.21 -19.77 -2.17
C ARG A 372 -13.55 -21.23 -1.87
N PRO A 373 -14.77 -21.71 -2.16
CA PRO A 373 -15.18 -23.09 -1.88
C PRO A 373 -14.23 -24.15 -2.47
N GLU A 374 -13.60 -23.83 -3.61
CA GLU A 374 -12.70 -24.72 -4.34
C GLU A 374 -11.21 -24.56 -3.96
N ASP A 375 -10.86 -23.75 -2.96
CA ASP A 375 -9.45 -23.48 -2.61
C ASP A 375 -8.76 -24.78 -2.12
N PRO A 376 -7.79 -25.34 -2.88
CA PRO A 376 -7.13 -26.58 -2.53
C PRO A 376 -6.14 -26.41 -1.35
N ASP A 377 -5.80 -25.18 -0.97
CA ASP A 377 -4.88 -24.90 0.14
C ASP A 377 -5.56 -24.89 1.52
N PHE A 378 -6.90 -24.82 1.62
CA PHE A 378 -7.57 -24.70 2.92
C PHE A 378 -7.21 -25.86 3.87
N GLU A 379 -7.36 -27.10 3.40
CA GLU A 379 -7.06 -28.29 4.21
C GLU A 379 -5.58 -28.36 4.60
N ARG A 380 -4.68 -27.95 3.68
CA ARG A 380 -3.25 -27.86 3.97
C ARG A 380 -2.97 -26.84 5.05
N HIS A 381 -3.57 -25.66 4.97
CA HIS A 381 -3.37 -24.61 5.95
C HIS A 381 -3.79 -25.10 7.35
N MET A 382 -4.97 -25.73 7.47
CA MET A 382 -5.43 -26.28 8.76
C MET A 382 -4.47 -27.36 9.30
N ALA A 383 -4.10 -28.33 8.44
CA ALA A 383 -3.20 -29.41 8.82
C ALA A 383 -1.80 -28.90 9.24
N TYR A 384 -1.25 -27.94 8.49
CA TYR A 384 0.06 -27.36 8.78
C TYR A 384 -0.02 -26.55 10.07
N THR A 385 -1.08 -25.77 10.30
CA THR A 385 -1.25 -24.98 11.53
C THR A 385 -1.19 -25.87 12.76
N GLY A 386 -2.02 -26.92 12.78
CA GLY A 386 -2.09 -27.85 13.92
C GLY A 386 -0.77 -28.57 14.15
N PHE A 387 -0.15 -29.05 13.08
CA PHE A 387 1.14 -29.75 13.13
C PHE A 387 2.28 -28.85 13.64
N LEU A 388 2.43 -27.66 13.06
CA LEU A 388 3.49 -26.72 13.41
C LEU A 388 3.36 -26.25 14.86
N ALA A 389 2.15 -25.90 15.29
CA ALA A 389 1.88 -25.51 16.67
C ALA A 389 2.19 -26.66 17.67
N HIS A 390 1.83 -27.90 17.32
CA HIS A 390 2.10 -29.08 18.15
C HIS A 390 3.61 -29.30 18.37
N HIS A 391 4.42 -29.04 17.35
CA HIS A 391 5.88 -29.21 17.37
C HIS A 391 6.65 -27.93 17.71
N GLY A 392 6.00 -26.96 18.36
CA GLY A 392 6.66 -25.78 18.93
C GLY A 392 7.08 -24.71 17.91
N VAL A 393 6.65 -24.81 16.66
CA VAL A 393 6.83 -23.73 15.68
C VAL A 393 5.79 -22.64 15.94
N PRO A 394 6.21 -21.37 16.07
CA PRO A 394 5.33 -20.30 16.54
C PRO A 394 4.39 -19.80 15.43
N VAL A 395 3.31 -20.53 15.16
CA VAL A 395 2.23 -20.13 14.24
C VAL A 395 1.03 -19.57 15.01
N PRO A 396 0.14 -18.73 14.43
CA PRO A 396 -1.08 -18.29 15.11
C PRO A 396 -1.94 -19.46 15.57
N ALA A 397 -2.53 -19.35 16.76
CA ALA A 397 -3.44 -20.37 17.26
C ALA A 397 -4.68 -20.48 16.36
N LEU A 398 -5.09 -21.70 16.03
CA LEU A 398 -6.35 -21.98 15.34
C LEU A 398 -7.46 -22.18 16.38
N PHE A 399 -8.37 -21.22 16.51
CA PHE A 399 -9.47 -21.30 17.48
C PHE A 399 -10.58 -22.24 17.02
N SER A 400 -10.91 -22.20 15.72
CA SER A 400 -11.95 -23.05 15.11
C SER A 400 -11.86 -23.02 13.60
N ALA A 401 -12.39 -24.07 12.94
CA ALA A 401 -12.49 -24.15 11.49
C ALA A 401 -13.85 -24.70 11.08
N ASP A 402 -14.34 -24.22 9.94
CA ASP A 402 -15.55 -24.63 9.25
C ASP A 402 -15.16 -25.07 7.83
N GLY A 403 -14.81 -26.35 7.72
CA GLY A 403 -14.35 -26.97 6.47
C GLY A 403 -15.33 -26.85 5.31
N PRO A 404 -16.63 -27.14 5.49
CA PRO A 404 -17.64 -27.01 4.42
C PRO A 404 -17.70 -25.60 3.81
N ASN A 405 -17.62 -24.55 4.63
CA ASN A 405 -17.63 -23.16 4.15
C ASN A 405 -16.23 -22.58 3.90
N LYS A 406 -15.17 -23.37 4.11
CA LYS A 406 -13.77 -22.97 3.98
C LYS A 406 -13.43 -21.70 4.76
N ARG A 407 -13.92 -21.63 6.00
CA ARG A 407 -13.66 -20.54 6.95
C ARG A 407 -12.84 -21.04 8.12
N ALA A 408 -11.95 -20.22 8.65
CA ALA A 408 -11.22 -20.52 9.87
C ALA A 408 -11.01 -19.28 10.71
N LEU A 409 -10.98 -19.44 12.02
CA LEU A 409 -10.75 -18.37 12.98
C LEU A 409 -9.40 -18.58 13.67
N PHE A 410 -8.53 -17.60 13.54
CA PHE A 410 -7.18 -17.61 14.07
C PHE A 410 -6.98 -16.54 15.15
N GLU A 411 -5.93 -16.71 15.94
CA GLU A 411 -5.34 -15.67 16.78
C GLU A 411 -5.00 -14.43 15.96
N ASP A 412 -5.35 -13.26 16.50
CA ASP A 412 -4.97 -11.98 15.95
C ASP A 412 -3.57 -11.60 16.43
N LEU A 413 -2.61 -11.62 15.51
CA LEU A 413 -1.22 -11.31 15.81
C LEU A 413 -0.92 -9.81 15.80
N GLY A 414 -1.92 -8.96 15.52
CA GLY A 414 -1.74 -7.52 15.28
C GLY A 414 -1.22 -7.24 13.86
N ASP A 415 -0.75 -6.02 13.61
CA ASP A 415 -0.34 -5.58 12.26
C ASP A 415 1.18 -5.41 12.09
N THR A 416 1.97 -5.67 13.14
CA THR A 416 3.42 -5.45 13.12
C THR A 416 4.16 -6.68 12.59
N SER A 417 4.48 -6.66 11.29
CA SER A 417 5.44 -7.60 10.70
C SER A 417 6.87 -7.25 11.09
N LEU A 418 7.81 -8.20 10.95
CA LEU A 418 9.25 -7.94 11.09
C LEU A 418 9.70 -6.88 10.07
N TYR A 419 9.13 -6.89 8.86
CA TYR A 419 9.34 -5.82 7.88
C TYR A 419 8.98 -4.44 8.45
N ALA A 420 7.77 -4.29 8.99
CA ALA A 420 7.31 -3.03 9.59
C ALA A 420 8.18 -2.63 10.79
N TYR A 421 8.50 -3.58 11.67
CA TYR A 421 9.39 -3.38 12.81
C TYR A 421 10.76 -2.81 12.38
N LEU A 422 11.37 -3.38 11.33
CA LEU A 422 12.70 -3.00 10.85
C LEU A 422 12.76 -1.63 10.14
N LYS A 423 11.60 -1.04 9.80
CA LYS A 423 11.53 0.34 9.28
C LYS A 423 11.72 1.39 10.37
N LEU A 424 11.53 1.03 11.63
CA LEU A 424 11.78 1.90 12.75
C LEU A 424 13.27 1.88 13.12
N PRO A 425 13.80 2.96 13.74
CA PRO A 425 15.20 2.98 14.13
C PRO A 425 15.48 1.97 15.25
N HIS A 426 16.41 1.07 14.99
CA HIS A 426 16.92 0.10 15.97
C HIS A 426 18.45 0.12 15.96
N ASP A 427 19.05 -0.13 17.12
CA ASP A 427 20.49 -0.41 17.17
C ASP A 427 20.79 -1.80 16.60
N ALA A 428 22.04 -2.02 16.20
CA ALA A 428 22.46 -3.28 15.56
C ALA A 428 22.28 -4.50 16.47
N ALA A 429 22.39 -4.35 17.80
CA ALA A 429 22.22 -5.46 18.73
C ALA A 429 20.73 -5.86 18.85
N SER A 430 19.82 -4.89 18.83
CA SER A 430 18.37 -5.13 18.80
C SER A 430 17.94 -5.85 17.52
N VAL A 431 18.47 -5.44 16.35
CA VAL A 431 18.23 -6.12 15.07
C VAL A 431 18.77 -7.55 15.10
N GLU A 432 20.03 -7.74 15.54
CA GLU A 432 20.60 -9.09 15.63
C GLU A 432 19.82 -9.97 16.62
N GLY A 433 19.36 -9.41 17.74
CA GLY A 433 18.56 -10.09 18.76
C GLY A 433 17.24 -10.63 18.21
N ILE A 434 16.48 -9.82 17.47
CA ILE A 434 15.20 -10.28 16.91
C ILE A 434 15.41 -11.34 15.82
N TYR A 435 16.45 -11.20 14.99
CA TYR A 435 16.78 -12.21 13.99
C TYR A 435 17.26 -13.53 14.64
N ARG A 436 17.99 -13.48 15.75
CA ARG A 436 18.34 -14.70 16.52
C ARG A 436 17.09 -15.41 17.05
N ALA A 437 16.08 -14.66 17.49
CA ALA A 437 14.80 -15.24 17.90
C ALA A 437 14.06 -15.89 16.72
N VAL A 438 14.04 -15.23 15.55
CA VAL A 438 13.50 -15.80 14.30
C VAL A 438 14.21 -17.09 13.92
N LEU A 439 15.55 -17.08 13.90
CA LEU A 439 16.36 -18.22 13.51
C LEU A 439 16.22 -19.39 14.48
N ARG A 440 16.05 -19.14 15.78
CA ARG A 440 15.76 -20.20 16.75
C ARG A 440 14.46 -20.93 16.41
N SER A 441 13.39 -20.18 16.13
CA SER A 441 12.11 -20.76 15.70
C SER A 441 12.22 -21.48 14.34
N LEU A 442 13.08 -20.99 13.44
CA LEU A 442 13.37 -21.65 12.17
C LEU A 442 14.15 -22.96 12.36
N VAL A 443 15.09 -23.02 13.30
CA VAL A 443 15.78 -24.26 13.68
C VAL A 443 14.76 -25.29 14.14
N THR A 444 13.81 -24.93 15.01
CA THR A 444 12.72 -25.82 15.43
C THR A 444 11.92 -26.39 14.24
N LEU A 445 11.64 -25.58 13.21
CA LEU A 445 10.99 -26.03 11.98
C LEU A 445 11.87 -27.05 11.23
N HIS A 446 13.16 -26.74 11.09
CA HIS A 446 14.13 -27.55 10.36
C HIS A 446 14.57 -28.82 11.11
N THR A 447 14.41 -28.89 12.43
CA THR A 447 14.82 -30.04 13.26
C THR A 447 13.59 -30.77 13.81
N THR A 448 13.06 -30.32 14.95
CA THR A 448 11.99 -30.98 15.71
C THR A 448 10.75 -31.25 14.86
N ALA A 449 10.23 -30.24 14.17
CA ALA A 449 9.06 -30.42 13.32
C ALA A 449 9.38 -31.36 12.14
N THR A 450 10.56 -31.24 11.53
CA THR A 450 10.94 -32.10 10.41
C THR A 450 11.01 -33.58 10.79
N GLN A 451 11.50 -33.91 11.99
CA GLN A 451 11.56 -35.30 12.47
C GLN A 451 10.16 -35.93 12.57
N HIS A 452 9.18 -35.13 12.94
CA HIS A 452 7.80 -35.55 13.12
C HIS A 452 6.94 -35.36 11.86
N VAL A 453 7.53 -35.02 10.70
CA VAL A 453 6.78 -34.76 9.45
C VAL A 453 5.90 -35.94 9.01
N HIS A 454 6.19 -37.15 9.47
CA HIS A 454 5.37 -38.33 9.24
C HIS A 454 3.94 -38.23 9.82
N GLU A 455 3.72 -37.35 10.80
CA GLU A 455 2.40 -37.04 11.37
C GLU A 455 1.58 -36.12 10.46
N CYS A 456 2.21 -35.40 9.52
CA CYS A 456 1.54 -34.51 8.56
C CYS A 456 1.83 -34.97 7.13
N LEU A 457 1.03 -35.93 6.64
CA LEU A 457 1.23 -36.51 5.31
C LEU A 457 1.17 -35.45 4.18
N LEU A 458 0.30 -34.45 4.31
CA LEU A 458 0.18 -33.34 3.35
C LEU A 458 1.44 -32.49 3.21
N LEU A 459 2.30 -32.47 4.24
CA LEU A 459 3.57 -31.75 4.22
C LEU A 459 4.69 -32.69 3.75
N LYS A 460 4.71 -33.92 4.27
CA LYS A 460 5.69 -34.96 3.90
C LYS A 460 5.75 -35.23 2.39
N THR A 461 4.60 -35.27 1.72
CA THR A 461 4.52 -35.60 0.28
C THR A 461 4.74 -34.39 -0.62
N ARG A 462 4.79 -33.19 -0.06
CA ARG A 462 4.99 -31.97 -0.85
C ARG A 462 6.46 -31.66 -0.95
N ILE A 463 7.08 -32.14 -2.02
CA ILE A 463 8.52 -32.03 -2.23
C ILE A 463 8.80 -30.83 -3.13
N PHE A 464 9.84 -30.09 -2.79
CA PHE A 464 10.42 -29.09 -3.68
C PHE A 464 11.43 -29.77 -4.61
N ASP A 465 10.90 -30.45 -5.61
CA ASP A 465 11.68 -31.27 -6.53
C ASP A 465 12.30 -30.46 -7.67
N TYR A 466 13.10 -31.15 -8.48
CA TYR A 466 13.70 -30.63 -9.70
C TYR A 466 12.69 -29.88 -10.60
N ASP A 467 11.50 -30.42 -10.83
CA ASP A 467 10.52 -29.82 -11.74
C ASP A 467 10.01 -28.50 -11.19
N TYR A 468 9.75 -28.41 -9.88
CA TYR A 468 9.34 -27.17 -9.26
C TYR A 468 10.47 -26.12 -9.25
N LEU A 469 11.72 -26.53 -9.01
CA LEU A 469 12.90 -25.65 -9.10
C LEU A 469 13.08 -25.09 -10.53
N ARG A 470 12.84 -25.91 -11.55
CA ARG A 470 12.84 -25.48 -12.96
C ARG A 470 11.67 -24.58 -13.31
N TRP A 471 10.50 -24.84 -12.73
CA TRP A 471 9.36 -23.95 -12.89
C TRP A 471 9.67 -22.55 -12.38
N GLU A 472 10.26 -22.39 -11.19
CA GLU A 472 10.61 -21.08 -10.62
C GLU A 472 11.64 -20.32 -11.47
N THR A 473 12.65 -21.02 -11.98
CA THR A 473 13.69 -20.39 -12.82
C THR A 473 13.16 -20.05 -14.21
N THR A 474 12.23 -20.83 -14.75
CA THR A 474 11.50 -20.47 -15.98
C THR A 474 10.61 -19.26 -15.75
N TYR A 475 9.91 -19.23 -14.61
CA TYR A 475 9.05 -18.12 -14.20
C TYR A 475 9.83 -16.80 -14.08
N PHE A 476 11.07 -16.83 -13.58
CA PHE A 476 12.00 -15.69 -13.61
C PHE A 476 12.29 -15.20 -15.04
N LEU A 477 12.69 -16.10 -15.94
CA LEU A 477 13.00 -15.72 -17.32
C LEU A 477 11.78 -15.13 -18.04
N ASP A 478 10.61 -15.70 -17.82
CA ASP A 478 9.39 -15.32 -18.52
C ASP A 478 8.75 -14.05 -17.94
N ARG A 479 8.66 -13.94 -16.61
CA ARG A 479 7.95 -12.80 -15.96
C ARG A 479 8.85 -11.63 -15.66
N PHE A 480 10.12 -11.85 -15.36
CA PHE A 480 11.03 -10.76 -15.02
C PHE A 480 11.91 -10.36 -16.19
N VAL A 481 12.67 -11.29 -16.76
CA VAL A 481 13.67 -10.97 -17.80
C VAL A 481 12.99 -10.51 -19.09
N THR A 482 12.11 -11.33 -19.63
CA THR A 482 11.42 -11.04 -20.90
C THR A 482 10.14 -10.22 -20.67
N GLY A 483 9.40 -10.51 -19.60
CA GLY A 483 8.25 -9.74 -19.14
C GLY A 483 8.66 -8.34 -18.70
N LEU A 484 8.95 -8.14 -17.41
CA LEU A 484 9.15 -6.81 -16.84
C LEU A 484 10.33 -6.02 -17.45
N ARG A 485 11.49 -6.67 -17.65
CA ARG A 485 12.71 -6.02 -18.14
C ARG A 485 12.79 -5.89 -19.65
N LYS A 486 11.90 -6.57 -20.39
CA LYS A 486 11.87 -6.60 -21.87
C LYS A 486 13.23 -6.94 -22.48
N HIS A 487 14.03 -7.75 -21.79
CA HIS A 487 15.39 -8.11 -22.20
C HIS A 487 15.38 -9.42 -22.99
N ALA A 488 16.01 -9.43 -24.16
CA ALA A 488 16.11 -10.62 -25.00
C ALA A 488 17.20 -11.57 -24.48
N ILE A 489 16.91 -12.88 -24.46
CA ILE A 489 17.85 -13.90 -23.99
C ILE A 489 18.62 -14.46 -25.19
N ALA A 490 19.88 -14.04 -25.35
CA ALA A 490 20.70 -14.40 -26.51
C ALA A 490 21.05 -15.91 -26.60
N ASN A 491 21.39 -16.54 -25.47
CA ASN A 491 21.76 -17.95 -25.39
C ASN A 491 20.82 -18.73 -24.46
N ARG A 492 19.54 -18.82 -24.84
CA ARG A 492 18.53 -19.53 -24.03
C ARG A 492 18.91 -21.00 -23.75
N PRO A 493 19.41 -21.80 -24.72
CA PRO A 493 19.79 -23.19 -24.45
C PRO A 493 20.93 -23.32 -23.41
N GLY A 494 21.93 -22.44 -23.46
CA GLY A 494 23.02 -22.44 -22.47
C GLY A 494 22.54 -22.11 -21.06
N ILE A 495 21.67 -21.09 -20.94
CA ILE A 495 21.05 -20.74 -19.66
C ILE A 495 20.18 -21.88 -19.13
N ASP A 496 19.36 -22.50 -19.98
CA ASP A 496 18.52 -23.62 -19.55
C ASP A 496 19.35 -24.83 -19.08
N ALA A 497 20.51 -25.09 -19.70
CA ALA A 497 21.44 -26.13 -19.25
C ALA A 497 22.08 -25.81 -17.89
N GLU A 498 22.42 -24.55 -17.63
CA GLU A 498 22.92 -24.11 -16.31
C GLU A 498 21.85 -24.20 -15.22
N LEU A 499 20.64 -23.73 -15.52
CA LEU A 499 19.51 -23.81 -14.59
C LEU A 499 19.07 -25.26 -14.33
N HIS A 500 19.25 -26.16 -15.31
CA HIS A 500 19.12 -27.61 -15.11
C HIS A 500 20.11 -28.13 -14.06
N ARG A 501 21.40 -27.81 -14.20
CA ARG A 501 22.42 -28.21 -13.22
C ARG A 501 22.15 -27.61 -11.82
N LEU A 502 21.72 -26.35 -11.76
CA LEU A 502 21.33 -25.71 -10.51
C LEU A 502 20.19 -26.47 -9.83
N ALA A 503 19.10 -26.75 -10.56
CA ALA A 503 17.96 -27.48 -10.02
C ALA A 503 18.34 -28.89 -9.55
N GLN A 504 19.15 -29.63 -10.31
CA GLN A 504 19.66 -30.95 -9.90
C GLN A 504 20.48 -30.87 -8.61
N PHE A 505 21.37 -29.87 -8.52
CA PHE A 505 22.21 -29.68 -7.34
C PHE A 505 21.38 -29.39 -6.10
N VAL A 506 20.41 -28.46 -6.19
CA VAL A 506 19.52 -28.10 -5.07
C VAL A 506 18.65 -29.29 -4.66
N ASP A 507 18.05 -30.00 -5.62
CA ASP A 507 17.16 -31.14 -5.36
C ASP A 507 17.88 -32.33 -4.68
N ALA A 508 19.18 -32.49 -4.96
CA ALA A 508 20.01 -33.54 -4.38
C ALA A 508 20.40 -33.30 -2.90
N GLN A 509 20.18 -32.09 -2.36
CA GLN A 509 20.58 -31.77 -0.99
C GLN A 509 19.62 -32.37 0.06
N PRO A 510 20.07 -32.57 1.31
CA PRO A 510 19.22 -33.03 2.40
C PRO A 510 17.99 -32.14 2.60
N ARG A 511 16.81 -32.76 2.61
CA ARG A 511 15.53 -32.05 2.73
C ARG A 511 15.06 -31.94 4.18
N ARG A 512 14.59 -30.75 4.54
CA ARG A 512 13.86 -30.43 5.78
C ARG A 512 12.54 -29.76 5.41
N ILE A 513 11.64 -29.59 6.38
CA ILE A 513 10.49 -28.71 6.17
C ILE A 513 11.03 -27.30 6.00
N ILE A 514 10.66 -26.62 4.92
CA ILE A 514 10.90 -25.19 4.74
C ILE A 514 9.57 -24.46 4.64
N HIS A 515 9.55 -23.19 5.03
CA HIS A 515 8.46 -22.27 4.81
C HIS A 515 8.41 -21.77 3.35
N ARG A 516 9.55 -21.75 2.65
CA ARG A 516 9.77 -21.27 1.27
C ARG A 516 9.70 -19.76 1.11
N ASP A 517 8.59 -19.14 1.48
CA ASP A 517 8.41 -17.69 1.41
C ASP A 517 8.77 -17.03 2.76
N PHE A 518 9.90 -17.42 3.35
CA PHE A 518 10.32 -17.04 4.72
C PHE A 518 11.01 -15.66 4.78
N GLN A 519 10.32 -14.65 4.29
CA GLN A 519 10.77 -13.25 4.27
C GLN A 519 10.18 -12.46 5.45
N CYS A 520 10.75 -11.30 5.78
CA CYS A 520 10.36 -10.50 6.95
C CYS A 520 8.91 -10.02 6.94
N GLN A 521 8.24 -10.01 5.78
CA GLN A 521 6.80 -9.71 5.68
C GLN A 521 5.91 -10.86 6.22
N ASN A 522 6.40 -12.10 6.18
CA ASN A 522 5.66 -13.30 6.60
C ASN A 522 5.98 -13.70 8.07
N ILE A 523 6.64 -12.81 8.80
CA ILE A 523 6.99 -12.96 10.21
C ILE A 523 6.33 -11.81 10.95
N MET A 524 5.39 -12.11 11.85
CA MET A 524 4.75 -11.14 12.73
C MET A 524 5.53 -11.02 14.03
N ILE A 525 5.64 -9.81 14.58
CA ILE A 525 6.22 -9.55 15.90
C ILE A 525 5.06 -9.32 16.87
N HIS A 526 4.70 -10.36 17.60
CA HIS A 526 3.59 -10.33 18.55
C HIS A 526 4.13 -10.42 19.98
N ALA A 527 3.91 -9.37 20.78
CA ALA A 527 4.45 -9.28 22.14
C ALA A 527 5.98 -9.53 22.22
N GLY A 528 6.73 -9.03 21.23
CA GLY A 528 8.18 -9.22 21.13
C GLY A 528 8.62 -10.61 20.64
N VAL A 529 7.68 -11.50 20.33
CA VAL A 529 7.96 -12.87 19.87
C VAL A 529 7.65 -13.00 18.37
N PRO A 530 8.57 -13.54 17.57
CA PRO A 530 8.31 -13.84 16.16
C PRO A 530 7.26 -14.95 15.99
N ARG A 531 6.28 -14.71 15.11
CA ARG A 531 5.21 -15.65 14.75
C ARG A 531 5.15 -15.79 13.23
N PHE A 532 5.05 -17.01 12.72
CA PHE A 532 5.08 -17.28 11.28
C PHE A 532 3.67 -17.31 10.70
N ILE A 533 3.48 -16.65 9.56
CA ILE A 533 2.24 -16.65 8.78
C ILE A 533 2.55 -16.99 7.32
N ASP A 534 1.53 -17.30 6.52
CA ASP A 534 1.69 -17.61 5.09
C ASP A 534 2.47 -18.92 4.80
N TYR A 535 2.50 -19.85 5.77
CA TYR A 535 3.22 -21.12 5.70
C TYR A 535 2.51 -22.22 4.90
N GLN A 536 1.34 -21.96 4.28
CA GLN A 536 0.71 -22.96 3.41
C GLN A 536 1.55 -23.30 2.16
N GLY A 537 2.56 -22.50 1.84
CA GLY A 537 3.56 -22.79 0.80
C GLY A 537 4.64 -23.79 1.23
N ALA A 538 4.64 -24.17 2.51
CA ALA A 538 5.66 -25.04 3.11
C ALA A 538 5.75 -26.41 2.44
N ARG A 539 6.97 -26.96 2.43
CA ARG A 539 7.34 -28.15 1.66
C ARG A 539 8.68 -28.73 2.12
N MET A 540 8.99 -29.94 1.67
CA MET A 540 10.28 -30.58 1.91
C MET A 540 11.33 -30.10 0.92
N ALA A 541 12.36 -29.40 1.39
CA ALA A 541 13.44 -28.85 0.57
C ALA A 541 14.72 -28.59 1.40
N PRO A 542 15.83 -28.17 0.79
CA PRO A 542 17.04 -27.83 1.54
C PRO A 542 16.81 -26.61 2.47
N PRO A 543 17.20 -26.67 3.75
CA PRO A 543 16.93 -25.59 4.71
C PRO A 543 17.67 -24.28 4.37
N ALA A 544 18.71 -24.36 3.54
CA ALA A 544 19.40 -23.18 3.01
C ALA A 544 18.47 -22.24 2.21
N TYR A 545 17.32 -22.72 1.72
CA TYR A 545 16.34 -21.90 1.02
C TYR A 545 15.64 -20.89 1.92
N ASP A 546 15.22 -21.28 3.13
CA ASP A 546 14.64 -20.34 4.10
C ASP A 546 15.70 -19.38 4.64
N ILE A 547 16.94 -19.85 4.81
CA ILE A 547 18.07 -19.01 5.19
C ILE A 547 18.38 -17.96 4.12
N ALA A 548 18.35 -18.34 2.84
CA ALA A 548 18.42 -17.40 1.73
C ALA A 548 17.30 -16.36 1.80
N SER A 549 16.07 -16.81 2.08
CA SER A 549 14.87 -15.96 2.12
C SER A 549 14.89 -14.90 3.22
N VAL A 550 15.45 -15.21 4.39
CA VAL A 550 15.40 -14.32 5.56
C VAL A 550 16.67 -13.47 5.73
N LEU A 551 17.85 -13.99 5.35
CA LEU A 551 19.13 -13.29 5.54
C LEU A 551 19.56 -12.46 4.32
N TRP A 552 19.13 -12.85 3.12
CA TRP A 552 19.29 -12.06 1.89
C TRP A 552 17.94 -11.55 1.42
N ASP A 553 17.16 -11.00 2.34
CA ASP A 553 15.82 -10.53 2.05
C ASP A 553 15.84 -9.21 1.23
N PRO A 554 15.23 -9.15 0.02
CA PRO A 554 15.11 -7.91 -0.74
C PRO A 554 14.28 -6.80 -0.07
N TYR A 555 13.46 -7.15 0.92
CA TYR A 555 12.64 -6.19 1.67
C TYR A 555 13.46 -5.41 2.70
N TYR A 556 14.49 -6.03 3.28
CA TYR A 556 15.35 -5.38 4.27
C TYR A 556 16.81 -5.84 4.16
N ARG A 557 17.69 -4.89 3.87
CA ARG A 557 19.13 -5.15 3.77
C ARG A 557 19.78 -5.21 5.14
N LEU A 558 20.16 -6.41 5.55
CA LEU A 558 21.07 -6.61 6.68
C LEU A 558 22.48 -6.11 6.38
N ASP A 559 23.14 -5.57 7.40
CA ASP A 559 24.60 -5.37 7.40
C ASP A 559 25.31 -6.71 7.17
N ASP A 560 26.38 -6.70 6.39
CA ASP A 560 27.06 -7.94 5.98
C ASP A 560 27.70 -8.65 7.19
N GLY A 561 28.26 -7.90 8.15
CA GLY A 561 28.82 -8.46 9.37
C GLY A 561 27.76 -9.04 10.31
N VAL A 562 26.59 -8.39 10.42
CA VAL A 562 25.43 -8.95 11.14
C VAL A 562 24.95 -10.24 10.46
N ARG A 563 24.84 -10.25 9.12
CA ARG A 563 24.38 -11.41 8.35
C ARG A 563 25.28 -12.63 8.55
N GLU A 564 26.60 -12.46 8.51
CA GLU A 564 27.57 -13.54 8.74
C GLU A 564 27.44 -14.13 10.14
N ARG A 565 27.31 -13.29 11.18
CA ARG A 565 27.11 -13.75 12.56
C ARG A 565 25.79 -14.51 12.73
N LEU A 566 24.72 -14.06 12.08
CA LEU A 566 23.42 -14.73 12.10
C LEU A 566 23.46 -16.09 11.39
N LEU A 567 24.15 -16.19 10.25
CA LEU A 567 24.37 -17.46 9.55
C LEU A 567 25.17 -18.43 10.42
N ALA A 568 26.27 -17.97 11.03
CA ALA A 568 27.08 -18.77 11.93
C ALA A 568 26.29 -19.23 13.16
N TYR A 569 25.43 -18.36 13.71
CA TYR A 569 24.52 -18.71 14.79
C TYR A 569 23.57 -19.85 14.38
N TYR A 570 22.88 -19.72 13.24
CA TYR A 570 21.99 -20.78 12.74
C TYR A 570 22.71 -22.11 12.55
N VAL A 571 23.91 -22.10 11.95
CA VAL A 571 24.73 -23.31 11.78
C VAL A 571 25.12 -23.92 13.12
N GLY A 572 25.49 -23.09 14.10
CA GLY A 572 25.79 -23.53 15.46
C GLY A 572 24.59 -24.22 16.13
N GLU A 573 23.41 -23.62 16.04
CA GLU A 573 22.18 -24.19 16.60
C GLU A 573 21.81 -25.52 15.91
N MET A 574 21.92 -25.61 14.59
CA MET A 574 21.68 -26.85 13.84
C MET A 574 22.64 -27.97 14.21
N LYS A 575 23.91 -27.66 14.52
CA LYS A 575 24.90 -28.65 14.99
C LYS A 575 24.64 -29.13 16.41
N ASN A 576 24.16 -28.23 17.27
CA ASN A 576 23.91 -28.52 18.68
C ASN A 576 22.59 -29.27 18.91
N ASP A 577 21.71 -29.31 17.90
CA ASP A 577 20.48 -30.09 17.95
C ASP A 577 20.81 -31.59 18.00
N ALA A 578 20.57 -32.20 19.17
CA ALA A 578 20.94 -33.58 19.48
C ALA A 578 20.26 -34.62 18.57
N PHE A 579 19.26 -34.22 17.78
CA PHE A 579 18.40 -35.11 17.02
C PHE A 579 18.65 -35.01 15.51
N THR A 580 19.56 -34.14 15.05
CA THR A 580 19.90 -34.02 13.63
C THR A 580 21.38 -34.25 13.33
N ALA A 581 21.65 -35.16 12.40
CA ALA A 581 22.94 -35.20 11.71
C ALA A 581 22.99 -34.03 10.71
N PHE A 582 23.41 -32.86 11.17
CA PHE A 582 23.61 -31.69 10.33
C PHE A 582 24.96 -31.76 9.61
N ASP A 583 24.93 -31.86 8.29
CA ASP A 583 26.12 -31.84 7.45
C ASP A 583 26.41 -30.40 6.98
N GLU A 584 27.30 -29.72 7.71
CA GLU A 584 27.73 -28.37 7.36
C GLU A 584 28.48 -28.31 6.01
N ALA A 585 29.20 -29.39 5.64
CA ALA A 585 29.96 -29.45 4.40
C ALA A 585 29.02 -29.54 3.18
N ALA A 586 27.86 -30.19 3.33
CA ALA A 586 26.78 -30.16 2.33
C ALA A 586 25.98 -28.83 2.38
N PHE A 587 25.74 -28.28 3.57
CA PHE A 587 24.96 -27.05 3.74
C PHE A 587 25.64 -25.83 3.11
N THR A 588 26.94 -25.63 3.36
CA THR A 588 27.64 -24.39 2.97
C THR A 588 27.57 -24.11 1.45
N PRO A 589 27.90 -25.09 0.56
CA PRO A 589 27.75 -24.89 -0.88
C PRO A 589 26.28 -24.71 -1.33
N SER A 590 25.33 -25.30 -0.59
CA SER A 590 23.90 -25.18 -0.91
C SER A 590 23.34 -23.76 -0.71
N VAL A 591 23.97 -22.94 0.13
CA VAL A 591 23.54 -21.56 0.42
C VAL A 591 23.54 -20.71 -0.84
N ILE A 592 24.63 -20.71 -1.62
CA ILE A 592 24.72 -19.90 -2.85
C ILE A 592 23.69 -20.37 -3.88
N ALA A 593 23.56 -21.69 -4.07
CA ALA A 593 22.59 -22.26 -5.00
C ALA A 593 21.14 -21.91 -4.61
N CYS A 594 20.80 -21.98 -3.32
CA CYS A 594 19.48 -21.60 -2.82
C CYS A 594 19.22 -20.09 -2.91
N ARG A 595 20.24 -19.24 -2.72
CA ARG A 595 20.16 -17.79 -2.94
C ARG A 595 19.83 -17.45 -4.39
N LEU A 596 20.57 -18.03 -5.34
CA LEU A 596 20.28 -17.90 -6.78
C LEU A 596 18.82 -18.28 -7.09
N GLN A 597 18.40 -19.45 -6.59
CA GLN A 597 17.04 -19.95 -6.79
C GLN A 597 15.99 -18.99 -6.21
N ARG A 598 16.16 -18.56 -4.95
CA ARG A 598 15.21 -17.70 -4.24
C ARG A 598 15.08 -16.31 -4.88
N HIS A 599 16.19 -15.67 -5.24
CA HIS A 599 16.12 -14.34 -5.86
C HIS A 599 15.56 -14.37 -7.27
N MET A 600 15.84 -15.42 -8.06
CA MET A 600 15.14 -15.62 -9.33
C MET A 600 13.62 -15.77 -9.11
N GLN A 601 13.20 -16.59 -8.15
CA GLN A 601 11.78 -16.73 -7.79
C GLN A 601 11.15 -15.39 -7.34
N ALA A 602 11.84 -14.62 -6.50
CA ALA A 602 11.38 -13.31 -6.03
C ALA A 602 11.15 -12.33 -7.19
N LEU A 603 12.16 -12.20 -8.07
CA LEU A 603 12.11 -11.32 -9.23
C LEU A 603 11.02 -11.74 -10.22
N GLY A 604 10.86 -13.06 -10.45
CA GLY A 604 9.76 -13.60 -11.24
C GLY A 604 8.40 -13.21 -10.66
N ALA A 605 8.23 -13.32 -9.35
CA ALA A 605 7.01 -12.93 -8.66
C ALA A 605 6.73 -11.42 -8.78
N TYR A 606 7.75 -10.57 -8.61
CA TYR A 606 7.61 -9.12 -8.79
C TYR A 606 7.20 -8.75 -10.22
N GLY A 607 7.78 -9.43 -11.22
CA GLY A 607 7.40 -9.27 -12.62
C GLY A 607 5.92 -9.59 -12.86
N PHE A 608 5.45 -10.73 -12.36
CA PHE A 608 4.05 -11.12 -12.47
C PHE A 608 3.09 -10.19 -11.71
N LEU A 609 3.42 -9.85 -10.46
CA LEU A 609 2.59 -8.98 -9.62
C LEU A 609 2.44 -7.59 -10.26
N THR A 610 3.50 -7.08 -10.88
CA THR A 610 3.47 -5.79 -11.57
C THR A 610 2.70 -5.87 -12.89
N GLU A 611 3.11 -6.76 -13.82
CA GLU A 611 2.58 -6.76 -15.19
C GLU A 611 1.18 -7.38 -15.29
N VAL A 612 0.86 -8.37 -14.46
CA VAL A 612 -0.40 -9.14 -14.55
C VAL A 612 -1.41 -8.70 -13.50
N LYS A 613 -0.96 -8.37 -12.28
CA LYS A 613 -1.85 -7.98 -11.17
C LYS A 613 -1.90 -6.47 -10.94
N GLY A 614 -1.10 -5.67 -11.63
CA GLY A 614 -1.07 -4.21 -11.48
C GLY A 614 -0.52 -3.72 -10.13
N LYS A 615 0.09 -4.59 -9.33
CA LYS A 615 0.64 -4.26 -8.00
C LYS A 615 2.05 -3.69 -8.16
N THR A 616 2.14 -2.40 -8.47
CA THR A 616 3.39 -1.70 -8.81
C THR A 616 4.30 -1.45 -7.61
N HIS A 617 3.79 -1.44 -6.37
CA HIS A 617 4.62 -1.18 -5.17
C HIS A 617 5.75 -2.19 -4.98
N PHE A 618 5.67 -3.41 -5.51
CA PHE A 618 6.77 -4.39 -5.47
C PHE A 618 8.02 -3.93 -6.26
N LEU A 619 7.87 -3.00 -7.21
CA LEU A 619 8.98 -2.48 -8.01
C LEU A 619 10.08 -1.84 -7.16
N LYS A 620 9.75 -1.30 -5.98
CA LYS A 620 10.75 -0.70 -5.08
C LYS A 620 11.76 -1.72 -4.53
N HIS A 621 11.42 -3.02 -4.52
CA HIS A 621 12.30 -4.10 -4.05
C HIS A 621 13.13 -4.74 -5.17
N VAL A 622 12.79 -4.48 -6.44
CA VAL A 622 13.52 -5.02 -7.59
C VAL A 622 15.01 -4.62 -7.60
N PRO A 623 15.41 -3.37 -7.32
CA PRO A 623 16.81 -2.98 -7.33
C PRO A 623 17.66 -3.80 -6.34
N GLU A 624 17.17 -4.02 -5.12
CA GLU A 624 17.90 -4.79 -4.11
C GLU A 624 17.93 -6.28 -4.44
N ALA A 625 16.79 -6.87 -4.84
CA ALA A 625 16.74 -8.26 -5.30
C ALA A 625 17.71 -8.52 -6.47
N LEU A 626 17.79 -7.59 -7.42
CA LEU A 626 18.70 -7.71 -8.56
C LEU A 626 20.17 -7.53 -8.15
N ARG A 627 20.46 -6.63 -7.20
CA ARG A 627 21.81 -6.47 -6.63
C ARG A 627 22.28 -7.77 -5.97
N LEU A 628 21.42 -8.41 -5.18
CA LEU A 628 21.69 -9.69 -4.52
C LEU A 628 21.94 -10.79 -5.55
N LEU A 629 21.04 -10.95 -6.52
CA LEU A 629 21.21 -11.94 -7.60
C LEU A 629 22.49 -11.71 -8.42
N LYS A 630 22.85 -10.45 -8.69
CA LYS A 630 24.11 -10.09 -9.37
C LYS A 630 25.34 -10.52 -8.57
N ALA A 631 25.34 -10.28 -7.26
CA ALA A 631 26.43 -10.68 -6.40
C ALA A 631 26.61 -12.21 -6.40
N GLU A 632 25.51 -12.95 -6.33
CA GLU A 632 25.50 -14.42 -6.29
C GLU A 632 25.90 -15.04 -7.62
N ALA A 633 25.40 -14.50 -8.73
CA ALA A 633 25.78 -14.98 -10.05
C ALA A 633 27.25 -14.64 -10.36
N ALA A 634 27.79 -13.55 -9.79
CA ALA A 634 29.22 -13.26 -9.86
C ALA A 634 30.06 -14.24 -9.02
N GLU A 635 29.57 -14.59 -7.83
CA GLU A 635 30.20 -15.58 -6.93
C GLU A 635 30.22 -16.98 -7.58
N ALA A 636 29.12 -17.40 -8.20
CA ALA A 636 28.98 -18.70 -8.86
C ALA A 636 29.28 -18.66 -10.38
N ARG A 637 30.10 -17.69 -10.83
CA ARG A 637 30.36 -17.46 -12.27
C ARG A 637 31.08 -18.64 -12.93
N GLN A 638 31.88 -19.40 -12.19
CA GLN A 638 32.61 -20.53 -12.75
C GLN A 638 31.64 -21.67 -13.12
N GLU A 639 30.60 -21.87 -12.31
CA GLU A 639 29.58 -22.89 -12.47
C GLU A 639 28.46 -22.48 -13.43
N TYR A 640 28.09 -21.19 -13.40
CA TYR A 640 26.97 -20.61 -14.15
C TYR A 640 27.35 -19.32 -14.94
N PRO A 641 28.30 -19.40 -15.89
CA PRO A 641 28.79 -18.23 -16.63
C PRO A 641 27.73 -17.55 -17.50
N GLU A 642 26.81 -18.29 -18.10
CA GLU A 642 25.76 -17.72 -18.95
C GLU A 642 24.70 -17.00 -18.11
N LEU A 643 24.30 -17.57 -16.97
CA LEU A 643 23.43 -16.90 -16.00
C LEU A 643 24.07 -15.62 -15.47
N ALA A 644 25.37 -15.66 -15.11
CA ALA A 644 26.11 -14.49 -14.66
C ALA A 644 26.13 -13.37 -15.71
N ARG A 645 26.31 -13.72 -16.99
CA ARG A 645 26.27 -12.76 -18.09
C ARG A 645 24.88 -12.16 -18.28
N LEU A 646 23.83 -12.98 -18.24
CA LEU A 646 22.44 -12.51 -18.35
C LEU A 646 22.12 -11.53 -17.23
N VAL A 647 22.35 -11.94 -15.97
CA VAL A 647 22.00 -11.16 -14.78
C VAL A 647 22.78 -9.85 -14.73
N ALA A 648 24.04 -9.83 -15.18
CA ALA A 648 24.83 -8.60 -15.26
C ALA A 648 24.27 -7.58 -16.28
N ALA A 649 23.55 -8.05 -17.31
CA ALA A 649 22.96 -7.21 -18.35
C ALA A 649 21.57 -6.66 -18.01
N LEU A 650 20.92 -7.18 -16.96
CA LEU A 650 19.68 -6.64 -16.36
C LEU A 650 20.00 -5.45 -15.45
#